data_AF-A0A075K5R8-F1
#
_entry.id   AF-A0A075K5R8-F1
#
_cell.length_a   1.000
_cell.length_b   1.000
_cell.length_c   1.000
_cell.angle_alpha   90.00
_cell.angle_beta   90.00
_cell.angle_gamma   90.00
#
_symmetry.space_group_name_H-M   'P 1'
#
loop_
_entity.id
_entity.type
_entity.pdbx_description
1 polymer ?
#
loop_
_entity_poly.entity_id
_entity_poly.type
_entity_poly.pdbx_seq_one_letter_code
_entity_poly.pdbx_strand_id
1 'polypeptide(L)'
;MDKPAHPARQARTSNPRHAWPAVAWLAGLALAAMPSLHAATLDPAVLPQVQAATFEVVIPKPEKDPLTYEKPLPLDQLPYQQRTDKFYSVGTAFAIGENRYVTAGHVLSLGIDSLMGEPAVRDASGHVYAIDKVTRYSLHEDFVEFTLKNPPKVAPLAINTQPDMNQVVYAVGNALGTGVVIRDGLYTSQTPEEQDGRWKWMRFSAAASPGNSGGPLLDKDGKVIGVVVMKSPDENLNYALPIDLVMKAPAKQGSIDTRESYQLDVIEDRHTGAFKAQFPLPKSFADFSATYQQLHNADVDQKLHDLLAENAGTMFPNGAGSNRLLHSFSTLDPFPTLLHRNSNGTWVIARANESKAVLPRNGYLSRAAVGQQVMFHLRKPDDITSKQLYDDSKLFMDLALKAVPLQRRVGAEQVNITSLGKPSLERDYTDTYQRRWQIREWPMAYDNGLVVAFLLPVPDGYAAMLRVTNNRSEHEDMADMKQLANYVYVSYSGTLAQWKEFLANTALLPSVLSDIAIRFNYGDDFKYQSRRLGFGYTPSLQKIDADSQLVLGMSYFQDHGKTVWDVSRVDVKANVENAEHVSVSRHVAPSDDLDDGFRNRWGKIVNRSHPDDGVPYSENDMTYIGTVGGTKANADTKPEVLYTAFYGVDGPRPEDAMKGKLNLLLEKLQVNER
;
A
#
# COMPACT_ATOMS: atom_id res chain seq x y z
N MET A 1 41.78 -33.50 1.31
CA MET A 1 42.42 -32.61 0.32
C MET A 1 42.15 -31.16 0.67
N ASP A 2 43.10 -30.38 1.17
CA ASP A 2 44.07 -30.53 2.26
C ASP A 2 44.79 -29.17 2.38
N LYS A 3 45.04 -28.77 3.63
CA LYS A 3 45.81 -27.58 4.07
C LYS A 3 47.33 -27.80 3.82
N PRO A 4 48.27 -26.82 3.94
CA PRO A 4 48.47 -25.85 5.05
C PRO A 4 48.91 -24.42 4.61
N ALA A 5 49.09 -23.36 5.43
CA ALA A 5 49.21 -23.08 6.88
C ALA A 5 50.65 -22.94 7.48
N HIS A 6 50.98 -21.69 7.89
CA HIS A 6 51.99 -21.26 8.91
C HIS A 6 53.50 -21.43 8.60
N PRO A 7 54.45 -20.75 9.33
CA PRO A 7 54.38 -20.23 10.71
C PRO A 7 54.98 -18.83 11.01
N ALA A 8 54.95 -18.45 12.30
CA ALA A 8 55.58 -17.27 12.89
C ALA A 8 56.90 -17.58 13.64
N ARG A 9 57.69 -16.57 14.03
CA ARG A 9 58.77 -16.74 15.04
C ARG A 9 59.08 -15.50 15.91
N GLN A 10 59.34 -15.81 17.18
CA GLN A 10 59.87 -15.02 18.32
C GLN A 10 61.35 -14.60 18.13
N ALA A 11 62.06 -13.82 18.97
CA ALA A 11 61.80 -12.79 20.04
C ALA A 11 63.18 -12.30 20.59
N ARG A 12 63.22 -11.57 21.72
CA ARG A 12 64.42 -11.05 22.50
C ARG A 12 65.06 -9.78 21.89
N THR A 13 65.74 -8.82 22.55
CA THR A 13 66.04 -8.37 23.96
C THR A 13 66.63 -6.93 23.87
N SER A 14 66.83 -6.07 24.89
CA SER A 14 66.63 -6.06 26.36
C SER A 14 66.64 -4.60 26.92
N ASN A 15 66.41 -4.43 28.23
CA ASN A 15 66.48 -3.19 29.04
C ASN A 15 67.94 -2.94 29.57
N PRO A 16 68.31 -1.90 30.39
CA PRO A 16 67.65 -0.62 30.77
C PRO A 16 68.60 0.64 30.98
N ARG A 17 68.01 1.74 31.51
CA ARG A 17 68.60 2.86 32.34
C ARG A 17 69.45 3.98 31.70
N HIS A 18 69.01 5.24 31.87
CA HIS A 18 69.57 6.30 32.76
C HIS A 18 68.84 7.65 32.45
N ALA A 19 68.05 8.21 33.38
CA ALA A 19 68.42 9.21 34.41
C ALA A 19 68.34 10.69 33.93
N TRP A 20 67.49 11.50 34.57
CA TRP A 20 67.37 12.97 34.39
C TRP A 20 68.59 13.73 34.96
N PRO A 21 68.78 15.02 34.60
CA PRO A 21 68.28 16.08 35.49
C PRO A 21 67.58 17.25 34.78
N ALA A 22 66.88 18.08 35.57
CA ALA A 22 66.16 19.26 35.11
C ALA A 22 67.03 20.53 35.08
N VAL A 23 66.62 21.52 34.27
CA VAL A 23 66.93 22.94 34.48
C VAL A 23 65.64 23.74 34.27
N ALA A 24 65.28 24.55 35.27
CA ALA A 24 64.16 25.48 35.19
C ALA A 24 64.66 26.89 34.81
N TRP A 25 63.84 27.64 34.08
CA TRP A 25 63.86 29.10 34.12
C TRP A 25 62.43 29.64 34.13
N LEU A 26 62.16 30.55 35.07
CA LEU A 26 60.92 31.29 35.21
C LEU A 26 61.10 32.71 34.69
N ALA A 27 59.98 33.28 34.19
CA ALA A 27 59.53 34.67 34.33
C ALA A 27 59.13 35.33 32.99
N GLY A 28 57.92 35.88 32.94
CA GLY A 28 57.41 36.61 31.77
C GLY A 28 55.89 36.75 31.77
N LEU A 29 55.36 37.66 32.60
CA LEU A 29 53.93 37.96 32.71
C LEU A 29 53.34 38.47 31.38
N ALA A 30 52.28 37.81 30.92
CA ALA A 30 51.26 38.41 30.05
C ALA A 30 49.89 37.81 30.38
N LEU A 31 49.29 38.27 31.48
CA LEU A 31 47.88 38.02 31.81
C LEU A 31 46.99 38.85 30.87
N ALA A 32 46.97 38.45 29.59
CA ALA A 32 45.90 38.84 28.70
C ALA A 32 44.63 38.18 29.22
N ALA A 33 43.64 38.97 29.64
CA ALA A 33 42.32 38.48 29.96
C ALA A 33 41.73 37.85 28.70
N MET A 34 41.83 36.52 28.56
CA MET A 34 41.07 35.81 27.55
C MET A 34 39.59 36.03 27.89
N PRO A 35 38.79 36.65 27.00
CA PRO A 35 37.35 36.64 27.20
C PRO A 35 36.94 35.17 27.21
N SER A 36 36.35 34.74 28.32
CA SER A 36 35.73 33.43 28.40
C SER A 36 34.75 33.33 27.24
N LEU A 37 35.00 32.39 26.32
CA LEU A 37 34.11 31.99 25.24
C LEU A 37 32.82 31.47 25.87
N HIS A 38 31.93 32.40 26.22
CA HIS A 38 30.57 32.07 26.55
C HIS A 38 29.94 31.53 25.27
N ALA A 39 29.36 30.33 25.35
CA ALA A 39 28.36 29.94 24.39
C ALA A 39 27.34 31.07 24.31
N ALA A 40 26.91 31.43 23.10
CA ALA A 40 25.96 32.52 22.92
C ALA A 40 24.59 32.06 23.41
N THR A 41 24.35 32.17 24.72
CA THR A 41 23.07 31.89 25.35
C THR A 41 22.15 33.09 25.17
N LEU A 42 20.88 32.84 24.85
CA LEU A 42 19.85 33.88 24.83
C LEU A 42 19.83 34.61 26.18
N ASP A 43 19.58 35.93 26.17
CA ASP A 43 19.51 36.73 27.39
C ASP A 43 18.59 36.06 28.43
N PRO A 44 19.09 35.73 29.65
CA PRO A 44 18.28 35.12 30.70
C PRO A 44 17.01 35.89 31.05
N ALA A 45 16.96 37.20 30.82
CA ALA A 45 15.77 38.02 31.04
C ALA A 45 14.63 37.70 30.06
N VAL A 46 14.95 37.17 28.87
CA VAL A 46 13.97 36.87 27.80
C VAL A 46 13.46 35.42 27.87
N LEU A 47 14.21 34.51 28.52
CA LEU A 47 13.84 33.11 28.68
C LEU A 47 12.41 32.89 29.24
N PRO A 48 11.94 33.59 30.30
CA PRO A 48 10.60 33.36 30.86
C PRO A 48 9.49 33.72 29.86
N GLN A 49 9.68 34.76 29.05
CA GLN A 49 8.71 35.13 28.00
C GLN A 49 8.70 34.08 26.89
N VAL A 50 9.87 33.62 26.44
CA VAL A 50 9.98 32.56 25.40
C VAL A 50 9.33 31.27 25.88
N GLN A 51 9.55 30.87 27.13
CA GLN A 51 8.94 29.68 27.71
C GLN A 51 7.42 29.82 27.87
N ALA A 52 6.91 30.98 28.31
CA ALA A 52 5.47 31.21 28.46
C ALA A 52 4.74 31.33 27.11
N ALA A 53 5.40 31.84 26.08
CA ALA A 53 4.82 32.04 24.75
C ALA A 53 4.96 30.82 23.81
N THR A 54 5.67 29.77 24.24
CA THR A 54 5.90 28.55 23.43
C THR A 54 5.15 27.36 23.99
N PHE A 55 4.42 26.66 23.11
CA PHE A 55 3.53 25.56 23.44
C PHE A 55 3.91 24.31 22.66
N GLU A 56 3.70 23.15 23.26
CA GLU A 56 3.76 21.87 22.56
C GLU A 56 2.43 21.64 21.81
N VAL A 57 2.47 21.21 20.55
CA VAL A 57 1.27 20.73 19.85
C VAL A 57 1.08 19.26 20.17
N VAL A 58 -0.13 18.92 20.60
CA VAL A 58 -0.48 17.61 21.14
C VAL A 58 -1.73 17.04 20.46
N ILE A 59 -1.73 15.73 20.19
CA ILE A 59 -2.91 14.97 19.74
C ILE A 59 -3.27 13.97 20.85
N PRO A 60 -4.54 13.81 21.25
CA PRO A 60 -4.90 12.84 22.28
C PRO A 60 -4.55 11.41 21.88
N LYS A 61 -4.24 10.55 22.85
CA LYS A 61 -4.15 9.11 22.60
C LYS A 61 -5.55 8.52 22.56
N PRO A 62 -5.83 7.53 21.69
CA PRO A 62 -7.14 6.88 21.67
C PRO A 62 -7.43 6.22 23.02
N GLU A 63 -8.57 6.55 23.63
CA GLU A 63 -8.98 6.00 24.92
C GLU A 63 -9.37 4.51 24.85
N LYS A 64 -9.69 4.03 23.64
CA LYS A 64 -10.13 2.65 23.38
C LYS A 64 -9.30 2.09 22.23
N ASP A 65 -8.77 0.90 22.48
CA ASP A 65 -8.09 0.10 21.46
C ASP A 65 -9.00 -1.08 21.10
N PRO A 66 -9.55 -1.16 19.88
CA PRO A 66 -10.43 -2.25 19.48
C PRO A 66 -9.66 -3.54 19.17
N LEU A 67 -8.33 -3.50 19.11
CA LEU A 67 -7.47 -4.62 18.75
C LEU A 67 -7.30 -5.59 19.93
N THR A 68 -7.11 -6.87 19.59
CA THR A 68 -6.66 -7.91 20.53
C THR A 68 -5.22 -8.29 20.21
N TYR A 69 -4.41 -8.54 21.24
CA TYR A 69 -2.99 -8.87 21.14
C TYR A 69 -2.71 -10.28 21.67
N GLU A 70 -1.64 -10.91 21.20
CA GLU A 70 -1.23 -12.26 21.66
C GLU A 70 -0.85 -12.30 23.16
N LYS A 71 -0.45 -11.16 23.71
CA LYS A 71 -0.05 -10.93 25.10
C LYS A 71 -0.29 -9.46 25.46
N PRO A 72 -0.35 -9.11 26.76
CA PRO A 72 -0.40 -7.70 27.18
C PRO A 72 0.76 -6.90 26.58
N LEU A 73 0.47 -5.67 26.12
CA LEU A 73 1.48 -4.79 25.54
C LEU A 73 2.53 -4.40 26.59
N PRO A 74 3.84 -4.51 26.31
CA PRO A 74 4.93 -4.16 27.24
C PRO A 74 5.14 -2.63 27.29
N LEU A 75 4.08 -1.90 27.66
CA LEU A 75 4.06 -0.43 27.66
C LEU A 75 5.11 0.17 28.60
N ASP A 76 5.60 -0.60 29.58
CA ASP A 76 6.70 -0.26 30.48
C ASP A 76 8.08 -0.19 29.81
N GLN A 77 8.23 -0.69 28.57
CA GLN A 77 9.43 -0.45 27.75
C GLN A 77 9.43 0.93 27.08
N LEU A 78 8.28 1.61 27.04
CA LEU A 78 8.24 3.00 26.57
C LEU A 78 8.79 3.92 27.67
N PRO A 79 9.49 5.02 27.32
CA PRO A 79 9.87 6.06 28.27
C PRO A 79 8.68 6.46 29.13
N TYR A 80 8.90 6.65 30.44
CA TYR A 80 7.85 6.91 31.43
C TYR A 80 6.83 7.95 30.93
N GLN A 81 7.33 9.05 30.38
CA GLN A 81 6.55 10.12 29.78
C GLN A 81 5.66 9.65 28.62
N GLN A 82 6.21 8.97 27.63
CA GLN A 82 5.44 8.42 26.50
C GLN A 82 4.36 7.44 26.97
N ARG A 83 4.61 6.66 28.04
CA ARG A 83 3.64 5.73 28.62
C ARG A 83 2.52 6.42 29.40
N THR A 84 2.82 7.42 30.23
CA THR A 84 1.85 8.00 31.18
C THR A 84 1.14 9.25 30.67
N ASP A 85 1.69 9.92 29.66
CA ASP A 85 1.05 11.07 29.03
C ASP A 85 -0.24 10.65 28.30
N LYS A 86 -1.29 11.45 28.40
CA LYS A 86 -2.55 11.24 27.67
C LYS A 86 -2.46 11.64 26.20
N PHE A 87 -1.38 12.27 25.77
CA PHE A 87 -1.20 12.80 24.43
C PHE A 87 0.05 12.25 23.74
N TYR A 88 0.04 12.31 22.41
CA TYR A 88 1.22 12.29 21.56
C TYR A 88 1.69 13.72 21.32
N SER A 89 3.01 13.93 21.38
CA SER A 89 3.67 15.18 21.01
C SER A 89 3.92 15.18 19.50
N VAL A 90 3.46 16.20 18.78
CA VAL A 90 3.54 16.25 17.31
C VAL A 90 4.28 17.48 16.75
N GLY A 91 4.53 18.50 17.57
CA GLY A 91 5.27 19.69 17.17
C GLY A 91 5.24 20.78 18.23
N THR A 92 5.55 22.01 17.81
CA THR A 92 5.55 23.22 18.65
C THR A 92 4.67 24.30 18.01
N ALA A 93 4.06 25.14 18.84
CA ALA A 93 3.36 26.37 18.43
C ALA A 93 3.80 27.54 19.31
N PHE A 94 3.58 28.78 18.87
CA PHE A 94 3.96 29.95 19.66
C PHE A 94 3.03 31.16 19.48
N ALA A 95 2.96 32.02 20.50
CA ALA A 95 2.11 33.21 20.52
C ALA A 95 2.78 34.41 19.84
N ILE A 96 2.10 35.01 18.85
CA ILE A 96 2.54 36.20 18.10
C ILE A 96 1.63 37.44 18.32
N GLY A 97 0.57 37.30 19.12
CA GLY A 97 -0.34 38.38 19.47
C GLY A 97 -1.38 37.93 20.49
N GLU A 98 -2.28 38.83 20.86
CA GLU A 98 -3.41 38.51 21.75
C GLU A 98 -4.29 37.42 21.11
N ASN A 99 -4.32 36.24 21.75
CA ASN A 99 -4.97 35.02 21.26
C ASN A 99 -4.60 34.64 19.79
N ARG A 100 -3.37 34.92 19.35
CA ARG A 100 -2.88 34.54 18.01
C ARG A 100 -1.65 33.65 18.13
N TYR A 101 -1.79 32.43 17.65
CA TYR A 101 -0.78 31.37 17.71
C TYR A 101 -0.43 30.89 16.31
N VAL A 102 0.83 30.50 16.09
CA VAL A 102 1.34 29.97 14.83
C VAL A 102 2.02 28.62 15.05
N THR A 103 1.86 27.71 14.09
CA THR A 103 2.65 26.49 13.93
C THR A 103 2.83 26.19 12.44
N ALA A 104 3.62 25.16 12.11
CA ALA A 104 3.77 24.68 10.75
C ALA A 104 2.50 23.95 10.28
N GLY A 105 2.19 24.03 9.00
CA GLY A 105 0.98 23.42 8.42
C GLY A 105 0.96 21.90 8.61
N HIS A 106 2.08 21.23 8.37
CA HIS A 106 2.22 19.77 8.51
C HIS A 106 2.10 19.27 9.95
N VAL A 107 2.38 20.11 10.96
CA VAL A 107 2.20 19.73 12.39
C VAL A 107 0.73 19.60 12.70
N LEU A 108 -0.09 20.53 12.20
CA LEU A 108 -1.54 20.51 12.44
C LEU A 108 -2.29 19.62 11.45
N SER A 109 -1.71 19.31 10.28
CA SER A 109 -2.30 18.40 9.30
C SER A 109 -2.37 16.95 9.79
N LEU A 110 -1.53 16.55 10.75
CA LEU A 110 -1.60 15.26 11.44
C LEU A 110 -2.93 15.05 12.20
N GLY A 111 -3.63 16.14 12.55
CA GLY A 111 -4.95 16.11 13.15
C GLY A 111 -6.12 16.09 12.15
N ILE A 112 -5.86 16.32 10.86
CA ILE A 112 -6.91 16.32 9.83
C ILE A 112 -7.47 14.90 9.71
N ASP A 113 -8.78 14.78 9.96
CA ASP A 113 -9.56 13.53 9.94
C ASP A 113 -9.00 12.41 10.84
N SER A 114 -8.22 12.76 11.87
CA SER A 114 -7.48 11.78 12.67
C SER A 114 -8.39 10.89 13.52
N LEU A 115 -8.10 9.59 13.51
CA LEU A 115 -8.69 8.57 14.41
C LEU A 115 -8.33 8.81 15.89
N MET A 116 -7.37 9.69 16.17
CA MET A 116 -6.88 10.00 17.51
C MET A 116 -7.57 11.24 18.14
N GLY A 117 -8.26 12.06 17.34
CA GLY A 117 -8.99 13.26 17.76
C GLY A 117 -8.33 14.59 17.36
N GLU A 118 -8.97 15.71 17.73
CA GLU A 118 -8.49 17.05 17.37
C GLU A 118 -7.14 17.40 18.04
N PRO A 119 -6.24 18.14 17.36
CA PRO A 119 -5.04 18.67 17.95
C PRO A 119 -5.35 19.83 18.93
N ALA A 120 -4.55 19.92 19.98
CA ALA A 120 -4.56 20.96 20.99
C ALA A 120 -3.14 21.48 21.23
N VAL A 121 -2.99 22.50 22.06
CA VAL A 121 -1.66 22.94 22.52
C VAL A 121 -1.51 22.80 24.02
N ARG A 122 -0.29 22.55 24.49
CA ARG A 122 0.05 22.37 25.91
C ARG A 122 1.15 23.34 26.33
N ASP A 123 0.93 24.03 27.45
CA ASP A 123 1.93 24.94 28.02
C ASP A 123 2.99 24.21 28.88
N ALA A 124 4.01 24.94 29.32
CA ALA A 124 5.07 24.41 30.18
C ALA A 124 4.60 23.98 31.59
N SER A 125 3.38 24.32 32.01
CA SER A 125 2.76 23.83 33.24
C SER A 125 1.95 22.54 33.04
N GLY A 126 1.80 22.08 31.80
CA GLY A 126 1.01 20.92 31.41
C GLY A 126 -0.47 21.21 31.16
N HIS A 127 -0.90 22.48 31.17
CA HIS A 127 -2.28 22.84 30.87
C HIS A 127 -2.53 22.73 29.36
N VAL A 128 -3.64 22.08 28.99
CA VAL A 128 -4.01 21.82 27.59
C VAL A 128 -5.13 22.75 27.16
N TYR A 129 -4.91 23.46 26.06
CA TYR A 129 -5.84 24.42 25.46
C TYR A 129 -6.29 23.88 24.11
N ALA A 130 -7.59 23.66 23.97
CA ALA A 130 -8.18 23.28 22.69
C ALA A 130 -8.14 24.45 21.70
N ILE A 131 -7.93 24.15 20.42
CA ILE A 131 -8.01 25.14 19.35
C ILE A 131 -9.47 25.63 19.25
N ASP A 132 -9.63 26.96 19.15
CA ASP A 132 -10.91 27.59 18.85
C ASP A 132 -11.12 27.62 17.34
N LYS A 133 -10.29 28.39 16.62
CA LYS A 133 -10.43 28.56 15.17
C LYS A 133 -9.09 28.68 14.46
N VAL A 134 -8.99 28.08 13.29
CA VAL A 134 -7.94 28.38 12.30
C VAL A 134 -8.28 29.73 11.66
N THR A 135 -7.34 30.69 11.64
CA THR A 135 -7.55 32.08 11.18
C THR A 135 -6.80 32.41 9.88
N ARG A 136 -5.67 31.74 9.62
CA ARG A 136 -4.90 31.78 8.37
C ARG A 136 -4.32 30.40 8.11
N TYR A 137 -4.17 30.01 6.85
CA TYR A 137 -3.53 28.75 6.47
C TYR A 137 -2.90 28.85 5.09
N SER A 138 -1.70 28.29 4.92
CA SER A 138 -1.12 28.06 3.60
C SER A 138 -0.47 26.67 3.56
N LEU A 139 -0.95 25.80 2.67
CA LEU A 139 -0.32 24.49 2.46
C LEU A 139 1.07 24.62 1.84
N HIS A 140 1.23 25.54 0.88
CA HIS A 140 2.49 25.69 0.14
C HIS A 140 3.57 26.37 0.99
N GLU A 141 3.22 27.39 1.77
CA GLU A 141 4.15 28.04 2.71
C GLU A 141 4.28 27.27 4.04
N ASP A 142 3.58 26.14 4.21
CA ASP A 142 3.62 25.27 5.39
C ASP A 142 3.41 26.01 6.73
N PHE A 143 2.34 26.81 6.84
CA PHE A 143 1.97 27.44 8.11
C PHE A 143 0.47 27.46 8.38
N VAL A 144 0.13 27.58 9.66
CA VAL A 144 -1.23 27.83 10.14
C VAL A 144 -1.23 28.81 11.31
N GLU A 145 -2.13 29.80 11.26
CA GLU A 145 -2.43 30.70 12.38
C GLU A 145 -3.79 30.28 13.00
N PHE A 146 -3.89 30.29 14.33
CA PHE A 146 -5.09 29.89 15.05
C PHE A 146 -5.30 30.63 16.38
N THR A 147 -6.53 30.56 16.90
CA THR A 147 -6.96 31.02 18.24
C THR A 147 -7.16 29.82 19.17
N LEU A 148 -7.10 30.04 20.48
CA LEU A 148 -7.41 29.04 21.51
C LEU A 148 -8.75 29.29 22.19
N LYS A 149 -9.39 28.21 22.66
CA LYS A 149 -10.52 28.26 23.59
C LYS A 149 -9.95 28.54 24.98
N ASN A 150 -10.39 29.64 25.61
CA ASN A 150 -9.91 30.11 26.92
C ASN A 150 -8.37 30.28 26.97
N PRO A 151 -7.79 31.19 26.15
CA PRO A 151 -6.35 31.34 26.03
C PRO A 151 -5.69 31.76 27.36
N PRO A 152 -4.45 31.32 27.64
CA PRO A 152 -3.67 31.82 28.75
C PRO A 152 -3.25 33.27 28.53
N LYS A 153 -3.09 34.03 29.61
CA LYS A 153 -2.55 35.40 29.58
C LYS A 153 -1.04 35.37 29.44
N VAL A 154 -0.55 35.23 28.21
CA VAL A 154 0.87 35.20 27.86
C VAL A 154 1.27 36.47 27.11
N ALA A 155 2.47 36.99 27.38
CA ALA A 155 3.05 38.05 26.57
C ALA A 155 3.51 37.46 25.23
N PRO A 156 3.01 37.91 24.07
CA PRO A 156 3.41 37.36 22.79
C PRO A 156 4.87 37.66 22.48
N LEU A 157 5.47 36.86 21.59
CA LEU A 157 6.81 37.13 21.09
C LEU A 157 6.79 38.32 20.13
N ALA A 158 7.76 39.22 20.29
CA ALA A 158 7.98 40.29 19.33
C ALA A 158 8.46 39.73 17.99
N ILE A 159 8.18 40.41 16.89
CA ILE A 159 8.49 39.96 15.52
C ILE A 159 9.59 40.83 14.92
N ASN A 160 10.52 40.20 14.21
CA ASN A 160 11.51 40.85 13.36
C ASN A 160 11.38 40.30 11.93
N THR A 161 10.81 41.10 11.02
CA THR A 161 10.60 40.72 9.61
C THR A 161 11.82 40.98 8.72
N GLN A 162 12.89 41.59 9.25
CA GLN A 162 14.11 41.94 8.51
C GLN A 162 15.37 41.47 9.26
N PRO A 163 15.54 40.15 9.47
CA PRO A 163 16.73 39.60 10.13
C PRO A 163 17.96 39.65 9.24
N ASP A 164 19.09 40.08 9.80
CA ASP A 164 20.40 39.98 9.14
C ASP A 164 20.90 38.52 9.10
N MET A 165 21.48 38.13 7.98
CA MET A 165 22.21 36.87 7.85
C MET A 165 23.52 36.87 8.66
N ASN A 166 24.04 35.68 8.93
CA ASN A 166 25.21 35.42 9.77
C ASN A 166 25.09 35.94 11.21
N GLN A 167 23.86 36.06 11.70
CA GLN A 167 23.55 36.34 13.10
C GLN A 167 23.24 35.06 13.87
N VAL A 168 23.47 35.11 15.19
CA VAL A 168 23.07 34.05 16.12
C VAL A 168 21.55 33.96 16.16
N VAL A 169 21.05 32.72 16.09
CA VAL A 169 19.62 32.40 16.16
C VAL A 169 19.37 31.26 17.13
N TYR A 170 18.14 31.20 17.64
CA TYR A 170 17.71 30.19 18.58
C TYR A 170 16.48 29.47 18.04
N ALA A 171 16.62 28.17 17.79
CA ALA A 171 15.48 27.31 17.50
C ALA A 171 14.85 26.87 18.82
N VAL A 172 13.58 27.19 19.01
CA VAL A 172 12.82 26.85 20.22
C VAL A 172 11.80 25.77 19.87
N GLY A 173 11.80 24.69 20.66
CA GLY A 173 10.81 23.62 20.56
C GLY A 173 10.29 23.22 21.94
N ASN A 174 9.03 22.80 22.04
CA ASN A 174 8.47 22.17 23.24
C ASN A 174 7.90 20.82 22.82
N ALA A 175 8.60 19.73 23.16
CA ALA A 175 8.33 18.43 22.58
C ALA A 175 8.65 17.27 23.51
N LEU A 176 7.97 16.14 23.26
CA LEU A 176 7.99 14.93 24.07
C LEU A 176 7.63 15.19 25.55
N GLY A 177 6.96 16.31 25.84
CA GLY A 177 6.70 16.84 27.18
C GLY A 177 7.93 17.15 28.03
N THR A 178 9.14 17.20 27.46
CA THR A 178 10.38 17.44 28.25
C THR A 178 10.58 18.91 28.64
N GLY A 179 9.67 19.79 28.20
CA GLY A 179 9.69 21.23 28.42
C GLY A 179 10.21 21.98 27.19
N VAL A 180 10.25 23.31 27.30
CA VAL A 180 10.74 24.19 26.24
C VAL A 180 12.27 24.09 26.16
N VAL A 181 12.76 23.53 25.05
CA VAL A 181 14.17 23.39 24.71
C VAL A 181 14.56 24.50 23.74
N ILE A 182 15.64 25.22 24.07
CA ILE A 182 16.21 26.29 23.26
C ILE A 182 17.59 25.83 22.77
N ARG A 183 17.87 25.96 21.48
CA ARG A 183 19.12 25.54 20.85
C ARG A 183 19.67 26.68 20.00
N ASP A 184 20.92 27.06 20.24
CA ASP A 184 21.63 28.11 19.49
C ASP A 184 22.21 27.61 18.16
N GLY A 185 22.49 28.55 17.27
CA GLY A 185 23.15 28.35 15.99
C GLY A 185 23.23 29.65 15.20
N LEU A 186 23.40 29.54 13.88
CA LEU A 186 23.55 30.69 12.97
C LEU A 186 22.49 30.65 11.87
N TYR A 187 21.96 31.81 11.47
CA TYR A 187 21.22 31.97 10.21
C TYR A 187 22.22 32.11 9.06
N THR A 188 22.48 31.01 8.34
CA THR A 188 23.65 30.88 7.46
C THR A 188 23.40 31.34 6.02
N SER A 189 22.21 31.08 5.49
CA SER A 189 21.93 31.21 4.05
C SER A 189 20.43 31.24 3.76
N GLN A 190 20.09 31.43 2.49
CA GLN A 190 18.72 31.39 1.99
C GLN A 190 18.68 30.47 0.76
N THR A 191 17.66 29.62 0.68
CA THR A 191 17.43 28.70 -0.46
C THR A 191 16.04 29.00 -1.03
N PRO A 192 15.86 29.21 -2.36
CA PRO A 192 14.53 29.32 -2.96
C PRO A 192 13.65 28.11 -2.62
N GLU A 193 12.33 28.27 -2.55
CA GLU A 193 11.47 27.09 -2.43
C GLU A 193 11.42 26.30 -3.74
N GLU A 194 11.09 25.03 -3.59
CA GLU A 194 11.30 23.98 -4.57
C GLU A 194 10.37 24.09 -5.80
N GLN A 195 9.19 24.70 -5.65
CA GLN A 195 8.14 24.66 -6.67
C GLN A 195 8.25 25.75 -7.75
N ASP A 196 8.43 27.02 -7.35
CA ASP A 196 8.32 28.18 -8.24
C ASP A 196 9.36 29.31 -7.96
N GLY A 197 10.16 29.23 -6.90
CA GLY A 197 11.10 30.28 -6.47
C GLY A 197 10.45 31.56 -5.91
N ARG A 198 9.19 31.49 -5.47
CA ARG A 198 8.39 32.61 -4.91
C ARG A 198 8.92 33.18 -3.60
N TRP A 199 9.55 32.38 -2.74
CA TRP A 199 10.23 32.87 -1.54
C TRP A 199 11.60 32.23 -1.39
N LYS A 200 12.22 32.46 -0.24
CA LYS A 200 13.41 31.72 0.17
C LYS A 200 13.25 31.24 1.59
N TRP A 201 13.44 29.95 1.80
CA TRP A 201 13.60 29.37 3.11
C TRP A 201 14.82 29.94 3.81
N MET A 202 14.70 30.22 5.10
CA MET A 202 15.84 30.56 5.95
C MET A 202 16.61 29.28 6.29
N ARG A 203 17.90 29.23 5.99
CA ARG A 203 18.78 28.10 6.34
C ARG A 203 19.51 28.43 7.64
N PHE A 204 19.42 27.53 8.63
CA PHE A 204 20.06 27.76 9.93
C PHE A 204 20.71 26.51 10.52
N SER A 205 21.78 26.68 11.31
CA SER A 205 22.58 25.58 11.87
C SER A 205 22.18 25.13 13.28
N ALA A 206 21.29 25.86 13.96
CA ALA A 206 20.79 25.45 15.27
C ALA A 206 20.12 24.07 15.18
N ALA A 207 20.52 23.13 16.03
CA ALA A 207 20.12 21.73 15.88
C ALA A 207 18.59 21.57 15.97
N ALA A 208 17.96 20.94 14.98
CA ALA A 208 16.54 20.58 15.02
C ALA A 208 16.37 19.07 15.23
N SER A 209 15.38 18.73 16.04
CA SER A 209 14.89 17.36 16.28
C SER A 209 13.38 17.31 16.05
N PRO A 210 12.79 16.12 15.80
CA PRO A 210 11.33 15.94 15.80
C PRO A 210 10.71 16.62 17.02
N GLY A 211 9.66 17.41 16.78
CA GLY A 211 9.02 18.25 17.80
C GLY A 211 9.39 19.74 17.76
N ASN A 212 10.55 20.12 17.19
CA ASN A 212 10.87 21.55 16.98
C ASN A 212 10.05 22.18 15.82
N SER A 213 9.52 21.36 14.92
CA SER A 213 8.67 21.82 13.81
C SER A 213 7.47 22.61 14.32
N GLY A 214 7.17 23.72 13.64
CA GLY A 214 6.20 24.73 14.04
C GLY A 214 6.67 25.72 15.11
N GLY A 215 7.82 25.46 15.76
CA GLY A 215 8.39 26.34 16.77
C GLY A 215 9.02 27.61 16.20
N PRO A 216 9.23 28.65 17.03
CA PRO A 216 9.81 29.88 16.56
C PRO A 216 11.33 29.76 16.41
N LEU A 217 11.84 30.28 15.30
CA LEU A 217 13.24 30.68 15.17
C LEU A 217 13.36 32.13 15.66
N LEU A 218 14.22 32.36 16.67
CA LEU A 218 14.41 33.67 17.30
C LEU A 218 15.76 34.29 16.91
N ASP A 219 15.83 35.62 16.88
CA ASP A 219 17.10 36.36 16.87
C ASP A 219 17.70 36.51 18.29
N LYS A 220 18.87 37.16 18.37
CA LYS A 220 19.58 37.47 19.63
C LYS A 220 18.78 38.28 20.66
N ASP A 221 17.74 39.00 20.24
CA ASP A 221 16.89 39.80 21.12
C ASP A 221 15.59 39.03 21.49
N GLY A 222 15.51 37.75 21.12
CA GLY A 222 14.35 36.89 21.36
C GLY A 222 13.15 37.19 20.47
N LYS A 223 13.32 37.91 19.36
CA LYS A 223 12.24 38.22 18.42
C LYS A 223 12.11 37.10 17.40
N VAL A 224 10.88 36.72 17.05
CA VAL A 224 10.63 35.72 16.00
C VAL A 224 11.08 36.27 14.65
N ILE A 225 11.87 35.47 13.95
CA ILE A 225 12.31 35.73 12.57
C ILE A 225 11.77 34.68 11.59
N GLY A 226 11.34 33.50 12.07
CA GLY A 226 10.70 32.48 11.25
C GLY A 226 10.01 31.36 12.03
N VAL A 227 9.30 30.50 11.29
CA VAL A 227 8.69 29.24 11.77
C VAL A 227 9.57 28.08 11.32
N VAL A 228 10.05 27.25 12.24
CA VAL A 228 10.84 26.06 11.90
C VAL A 228 9.94 25.04 11.19
N VAL A 229 10.28 24.61 9.97
CA VAL A 229 9.44 23.69 9.19
C VAL A 229 10.06 22.29 9.08
N MET A 230 11.24 22.18 8.44
CA MET A 230 11.86 20.89 8.14
C MET A 230 13.37 20.88 8.44
N LYS A 231 13.90 19.69 8.72
CA LYS A 231 15.35 19.45 8.78
C LYS A 231 15.87 19.10 7.38
N SER A 232 17.08 19.55 7.03
CA SER A 232 17.72 19.12 5.78
C SER A 232 18.13 17.64 5.86
N PRO A 233 17.83 16.82 4.83
CA PRO A 233 18.27 15.43 4.80
C PRO A 233 19.80 15.30 4.63
N ASP A 234 20.38 16.14 3.76
CA ASP A 234 21.78 15.99 3.32
C ASP A 234 22.79 16.92 4.02
N GLU A 235 22.33 17.84 4.86
CA GLU A 235 23.18 18.88 5.48
C GLU A 235 22.88 19.05 6.97
N ASN A 236 23.86 19.55 7.73
CA ASN A 236 23.66 20.00 9.12
C ASN A 236 23.01 21.41 9.19
N LEU A 237 22.01 21.63 8.34
CA LEU A 237 21.19 22.84 8.29
C LEU A 237 19.70 22.47 8.37
N ASN A 238 18.88 23.43 8.75
CA ASN A 238 17.44 23.30 8.88
C ASN A 238 16.76 24.46 8.13
N TYR A 239 15.49 24.31 7.81
CA TYR A 239 14.70 25.30 7.09
C TYR A 239 13.68 25.95 8.03
N ALA A 240 13.54 27.27 7.93
CA ALA A 240 12.43 28.00 8.52
C ALA A 240 11.73 28.88 7.47
N LEU A 241 10.41 28.99 7.56
CA LEU A 241 9.62 29.98 6.83
C LEU A 241 9.89 31.38 7.42
N PRO A 242 10.30 32.38 6.64
CA PRO A 242 10.38 33.77 7.12
C PRO A 242 9.06 34.25 7.73
N ILE A 243 9.09 34.80 8.94
CA ILE A 243 7.88 35.25 9.66
C ILE A 243 7.14 36.38 8.93
N ASP A 244 7.87 37.12 8.09
CA ASP A 244 7.35 38.14 7.19
C ASP A 244 6.26 37.62 6.24
N LEU A 245 6.36 36.35 5.79
CA LEU A 245 5.36 35.71 4.92
C LEU A 245 4.06 35.47 5.70
N VAL A 246 4.13 34.86 6.90
CA VAL A 246 2.98 34.66 7.80
C VAL A 246 2.25 35.97 8.09
N MET A 247 3.01 37.05 8.29
CA MET A 247 2.45 38.38 8.58
C MET A 247 1.83 39.06 7.35
N LYS A 248 2.42 38.88 6.16
CA LYS A 248 1.91 39.39 4.88
C LYS A 248 0.77 38.55 4.29
N ALA A 249 0.61 37.30 4.70
CA ALA A 249 -0.44 36.42 4.22
C ALA A 249 -1.83 37.07 4.37
N PRO A 250 -2.79 36.79 3.47
CA PRO A 250 -4.14 37.33 3.57
C PRO A 250 -4.81 36.93 4.89
N ALA A 251 -5.38 37.92 5.58
CA ALA A 251 -6.16 37.65 6.79
C ALA A 251 -7.44 36.88 6.43
N LYS A 252 -7.86 35.95 7.31
CA LYS A 252 -9.14 35.22 7.19
C LYS A 252 -9.25 34.36 5.92
N GLN A 253 -8.12 33.82 5.44
CA GLN A 253 -8.06 32.97 4.26
C GLN A 253 -7.20 31.72 4.51
N GLY A 254 -7.68 30.57 4.02
CA GLY A 254 -6.85 29.40 3.78
C GLY A 254 -6.53 29.29 2.29
N SER A 255 -5.27 28.95 1.96
CA SER A 255 -4.79 28.77 0.59
C SER A 255 -4.07 27.43 0.39
N ILE A 256 -4.32 26.82 -0.76
CA ILE A 256 -3.67 25.61 -1.26
C ILE A 256 -3.16 25.96 -2.67
N ASP A 257 -1.89 25.67 -2.94
CA ASP A 257 -1.20 25.98 -4.20
C ASP A 257 0.04 25.08 -4.36
N THR A 258 -0.20 23.78 -4.41
CA THR A 258 0.83 22.74 -4.54
C THR A 258 0.81 22.10 -5.93
N ARG A 259 1.96 21.61 -6.40
CA ARG A 259 2.10 20.81 -7.62
C ARG A 259 2.39 19.37 -7.23
N GLU A 260 1.50 18.48 -7.64
CA GLU A 260 1.46 17.10 -7.14
C GLU A 260 1.28 16.13 -8.32
N SER A 261 1.99 15.01 -8.26
CA SER A 261 1.90 13.93 -9.24
C SER A 261 1.02 12.79 -8.71
N TYR A 262 0.15 12.28 -9.57
CA TYR A 262 -0.75 11.15 -9.30
C TYR A 262 -0.46 10.01 -10.28
N GLN A 263 -0.48 8.77 -9.79
CA GLN A 263 -0.10 7.56 -10.52
C GLN A 263 -0.89 6.35 -10.02
N LEU A 264 -1.41 5.54 -10.95
CA LEU A 264 -1.95 4.21 -10.65
C LEU A 264 -0.88 3.14 -10.82
N ASP A 265 -0.81 2.17 -9.90
CA ASP A 265 0.19 1.09 -9.89
C ASP A 265 0.25 0.20 -11.16
N VAL A 266 -0.73 0.31 -12.06
CA VAL A 266 -0.84 -0.49 -13.30
C VAL A 266 -0.17 0.16 -14.51
N ILE A 267 0.32 1.40 -14.39
CA ILE A 267 1.03 2.15 -15.44
C ILE A 267 2.23 2.92 -14.86
N GLU A 268 3.24 3.19 -15.69
CA GLU A 268 4.41 4.01 -15.31
C GLU A 268 4.14 5.53 -15.42
N ASP A 269 3.12 5.90 -16.19
CA ASP A 269 2.71 7.27 -16.51
C ASP A 269 2.10 8.00 -15.31
N ARG A 270 2.28 9.33 -15.28
CA ARG A 270 1.84 10.21 -14.19
C ARG A 270 1.13 11.44 -14.72
N HIS A 271 -0.01 11.77 -14.14
CA HIS A 271 -0.59 13.08 -14.29
C HIS A 271 0.05 14.00 -13.23
N THR A 272 0.50 15.20 -13.62
CA THR A 272 1.06 16.18 -12.67
C THR A 272 0.26 17.47 -12.74
N GLY A 273 -0.59 17.66 -11.74
CA GLY A 273 -1.55 18.75 -11.65
C GLY A 273 -1.15 19.80 -10.61
N ALA A 274 -1.89 20.92 -10.59
CA ALA A 274 -1.78 21.92 -9.55
C ALA A 274 -3.01 21.85 -8.65
N PHE A 275 -2.84 21.37 -7.41
CA PHE A 275 -3.88 21.43 -6.40
C PHE A 275 -3.97 22.89 -5.91
N LYS A 276 -5.04 23.58 -6.33
CA LYS A 276 -5.23 25.02 -6.11
C LYS A 276 -6.61 25.32 -5.54
N ALA A 277 -6.64 25.88 -4.33
CA ALA A 277 -7.88 26.30 -3.68
C ALA A 277 -7.67 27.50 -2.77
N GLN A 278 -8.73 28.29 -2.60
CA GLN A 278 -8.82 29.32 -1.58
C GLN A 278 -10.16 29.20 -0.87
N PHE A 279 -10.17 29.28 0.46
CA PHE A 279 -11.38 29.14 1.27
C PHE A 279 -11.42 30.12 2.44
N PRO A 280 -12.63 30.55 2.88
CA PRO A 280 -12.77 31.53 3.95
C PRO A 280 -12.46 30.93 5.33
N LEU A 281 -11.82 31.75 6.15
CA LEU A 281 -11.58 31.56 7.59
C LEU A 281 -12.20 32.76 8.36
N PRO A 282 -12.35 32.73 9.69
CA PRO A 282 -12.01 31.65 10.60
C PRO A 282 -13.01 30.48 10.56
N LYS A 283 -12.50 29.27 10.79
CA LYS A 283 -13.26 28.01 10.91
C LYS A 283 -12.85 27.29 12.19
N SER A 284 -13.73 26.50 12.81
CA SER A 284 -13.29 25.56 13.87
C SER A 284 -12.30 24.55 13.28
N PHE A 285 -11.54 23.83 14.11
CA PHE A 285 -10.62 22.82 13.58
C PHE A 285 -11.37 21.71 12.80
N ALA A 286 -12.48 21.20 13.32
CA ALA A 286 -13.37 20.28 12.60
C ALA A 286 -13.84 20.84 11.24
N ASP A 287 -14.34 22.08 11.19
CA ASP A 287 -14.81 22.70 9.94
C ASP A 287 -13.66 22.92 8.94
N PHE A 288 -12.46 23.25 9.44
CA PHE A 288 -11.24 23.37 8.64
C PHE A 288 -10.84 22.01 8.05
N SER A 289 -10.77 20.96 8.89
CA SER A 289 -10.47 19.59 8.49
C SER A 289 -11.44 19.10 7.42
N ALA A 290 -12.75 19.24 7.64
CA ALA A 290 -13.77 18.85 6.67
C ALA A 290 -13.68 19.64 5.35
N THR A 291 -13.34 20.94 5.41
CA THR A 291 -13.12 21.77 4.20
C THR A 291 -11.88 21.31 3.43
N TYR A 292 -10.79 20.96 4.13
CA TYR A 292 -9.57 20.45 3.51
C TYR A 292 -9.81 19.10 2.84
N GLN A 293 -10.41 18.13 3.55
CA GLN A 293 -10.75 16.81 3.02
C GLN A 293 -11.65 16.93 1.78
N GLN A 294 -12.70 17.76 1.82
CA GLN A 294 -13.57 17.97 0.65
C GLN A 294 -12.82 18.49 -0.58
N LEU A 295 -11.88 19.44 -0.39
CA LEU A 295 -11.07 19.99 -1.48
C LEU A 295 -10.05 18.99 -2.01
N HIS A 296 -9.41 18.22 -1.12
CA HIS A 296 -8.43 17.21 -1.47
C HIS A 296 -9.06 16.04 -2.23
N ASN A 297 -10.20 15.51 -1.75
CA ASN A 297 -10.90 14.42 -2.41
C ASN A 297 -11.37 14.80 -3.83
N ALA A 298 -11.86 16.03 -4.02
CA ALA A 298 -12.26 16.52 -5.34
C ALA A 298 -11.08 16.70 -6.31
N ASP A 299 -9.92 17.08 -5.80
CA ASP A 299 -8.67 17.19 -6.56
C ASP A 299 -8.09 15.80 -6.92
N VAL A 300 -8.17 14.83 -6.01
CA VAL A 300 -7.86 13.42 -6.27
C VAL A 300 -8.78 12.82 -7.34
N ASP A 301 -10.10 13.02 -7.23
CA ASP A 301 -11.08 12.56 -8.23
C ASP A 301 -10.77 13.13 -9.63
N GLN A 302 -10.38 14.41 -9.69
CA GLN A 302 -9.99 15.09 -10.94
C GLN A 302 -8.67 14.54 -11.51
N LYS A 303 -7.63 14.37 -10.68
CA LYS A 303 -6.34 13.80 -11.09
C LYS A 303 -6.47 12.36 -11.60
N LEU A 304 -7.32 11.54 -10.97
CA LEU A 304 -7.63 10.19 -11.44
C LEU A 304 -8.37 10.22 -12.78
N HIS A 305 -9.38 11.08 -12.92
CA HIS A 305 -10.06 11.29 -14.20
C HIS A 305 -9.07 11.68 -15.31
N ASP A 306 -8.19 12.65 -15.04
CA ASP A 306 -7.29 13.19 -16.05
C ASP A 306 -6.18 12.19 -16.42
N LEU A 307 -5.61 11.48 -15.45
CA LEU A 307 -4.68 10.37 -15.71
C LEU A 307 -5.30 9.30 -16.63
N LEU A 308 -6.55 8.91 -16.37
CA LEU A 308 -7.27 7.92 -17.18
C LEU A 308 -7.63 8.47 -18.56
N ALA A 309 -8.00 9.75 -18.68
CA ALA A 309 -8.34 10.39 -19.94
C ALA A 309 -7.11 10.55 -20.84
N GLU A 310 -5.99 11.03 -20.30
CA GLU A 310 -4.68 11.14 -20.97
C GLU A 310 -4.20 9.79 -21.52
N ASN A 311 -4.50 8.70 -20.80
CA ASN A 311 -4.09 7.34 -21.15
C ASN A 311 -5.16 6.51 -21.87
N ALA A 312 -6.35 7.05 -22.17
CA ALA A 312 -7.53 6.25 -22.57
C ALA A 312 -7.30 5.32 -23.79
N GLY A 313 -6.48 5.75 -24.74
CA GLY A 313 -6.11 4.97 -25.94
C GLY A 313 -5.09 3.85 -25.71
N THR A 314 -4.45 3.81 -24.53
CA THR A 314 -3.38 2.86 -24.17
C THR A 314 -3.64 2.13 -22.85
N MET A 315 -4.71 2.46 -22.12
CA MET A 315 -5.21 1.69 -20.98
C MET A 315 -5.85 0.38 -21.43
N PHE A 316 -5.58 -0.72 -20.73
CA PHE A 316 -6.24 -2.00 -21.02
C PHE A 316 -7.78 -1.87 -20.85
N PRO A 317 -8.59 -2.38 -21.78
CA PRO A 317 -8.24 -3.28 -22.89
C PRO A 317 -7.94 -2.62 -24.25
N ASN A 318 -7.76 -1.30 -24.29
CA ASN A 318 -7.50 -0.54 -25.50
C ASN A 318 -6.01 -0.55 -25.90
N GLY A 319 -5.73 -0.14 -27.14
CA GLY A 319 -4.38 0.02 -27.67
C GLY A 319 -3.66 -1.30 -28.02
N ALA A 320 -2.69 -1.22 -28.93
CA ALA A 320 -1.95 -2.41 -29.41
C ALA A 320 -1.26 -3.20 -28.28
N GLY A 321 -0.82 -2.51 -27.22
CA GLY A 321 -0.24 -3.14 -26.03
C GLY A 321 -1.14 -4.17 -25.32
N SER A 322 -2.46 -4.11 -25.54
CA SER A 322 -3.42 -5.06 -24.97
C SER A 322 -3.51 -6.38 -25.74
N ASN A 323 -3.12 -6.40 -27.02
CA ASN A 323 -3.31 -7.57 -27.90
C ASN A 323 -2.60 -8.82 -27.37
N ARG A 324 -1.41 -8.69 -26.79
CA ARG A 324 -0.67 -9.82 -26.20
C ARG A 324 -1.52 -10.54 -25.14
N LEU A 325 -2.19 -9.78 -24.27
CA LEU A 325 -2.99 -10.36 -23.19
C LEU A 325 -4.34 -10.89 -23.70
N LEU A 326 -4.98 -10.19 -24.64
CA LEU A 326 -6.27 -10.60 -25.24
C LEU A 326 -6.20 -11.92 -26.04
N HIS A 327 -5.00 -12.31 -26.49
CA HIS A 327 -4.74 -13.60 -27.14
C HIS A 327 -3.95 -14.58 -26.25
N SER A 328 -3.62 -14.18 -25.02
CA SER A 328 -2.89 -15.04 -24.08
C SER A 328 -3.78 -16.15 -23.52
N PHE A 329 -3.13 -17.27 -23.24
CA PHE A 329 -3.77 -18.41 -22.59
C PHE A 329 -3.96 -18.14 -21.09
N SER A 330 -5.05 -18.65 -20.50
CA SER A 330 -5.26 -18.54 -19.06
C SER A 330 -4.17 -19.26 -18.26
N THR A 331 -3.70 -18.67 -17.17
CA THR A 331 -3.02 -19.44 -16.13
C THR A 331 -4.07 -20.20 -15.29
N LEU A 332 -3.68 -21.35 -14.75
CA LEU A 332 -4.49 -22.09 -13.76
C LEU A 332 -4.16 -21.70 -12.32
N ASP A 333 -3.39 -20.62 -12.14
CA ASP A 333 -2.97 -20.14 -10.83
C ASP A 333 -4.14 -19.41 -10.15
N PRO A 334 -4.61 -19.85 -8.97
CA PRO A 334 -5.64 -19.15 -8.22
C PRO A 334 -5.13 -17.86 -7.56
N PHE A 335 -3.82 -17.64 -7.45
CA PHE A 335 -3.29 -16.46 -6.78
C PHE A 335 -3.64 -15.17 -7.56
N PRO A 336 -4.30 -14.18 -6.93
CA PRO A 336 -4.66 -12.95 -7.61
C PRO A 336 -3.46 -12.02 -7.76
N THR A 337 -3.30 -11.44 -8.93
CA THR A 337 -2.29 -10.41 -9.23
C THR A 337 -2.92 -9.30 -10.08
N LEU A 338 -2.15 -8.30 -10.46
CA LEU A 338 -2.61 -7.20 -11.32
C LEU A 338 -2.12 -7.38 -12.76
N LEU A 339 -2.88 -6.83 -13.71
CA LEU A 339 -2.40 -6.48 -15.04
C LEU A 339 -1.62 -5.17 -14.94
N HIS A 340 -0.51 -5.07 -15.66
CA HIS A 340 0.37 -3.91 -15.65
C HIS A 340 0.92 -3.63 -17.05
N ARG A 341 0.98 -2.36 -17.43
CA ARG A 341 1.64 -1.90 -18.67
C ARG A 341 3.11 -1.66 -18.41
N ASN A 342 3.98 -2.48 -18.98
CA ASN A 342 5.43 -2.28 -18.89
C ASN A 342 5.91 -1.08 -19.72
N SER A 343 7.14 -0.65 -19.46
CA SER A 343 7.87 0.39 -20.22
C SER A 343 7.90 0.25 -21.74
N ASN A 344 7.60 -0.93 -22.30
CA ASN A 344 7.45 -1.16 -23.74
C ASN A 344 5.98 -0.96 -24.22
N GLY A 345 5.11 -0.39 -23.38
CA GLY A 345 3.69 -0.18 -23.67
C GLY A 345 2.84 -1.45 -23.68
N THR A 346 3.40 -2.64 -23.35
CA THR A 346 2.68 -3.91 -23.41
C THR A 346 2.02 -4.25 -22.08
N TRP A 347 0.75 -4.62 -22.11
CA TRP A 347 0.03 -5.14 -20.95
C TRP A 347 0.40 -6.60 -20.68
N VAL A 348 0.82 -6.87 -19.45
CA VAL A 348 1.25 -8.19 -18.97
C VAL A 348 0.65 -8.48 -17.60
N ILE A 349 0.64 -9.76 -17.22
CA ILE A 349 0.32 -10.18 -15.85
C ILE A 349 1.53 -9.86 -14.97
N ALA A 350 1.33 -9.10 -13.89
CA ALA A 350 2.39 -8.71 -12.97
C ALA A 350 2.93 -9.93 -12.19
N ARG A 351 4.26 -9.98 -12.02
CA ARG A 351 4.92 -11.04 -11.25
C ARG A 351 4.65 -10.85 -9.76
N ALA A 352 4.03 -11.85 -9.15
CA ALA A 352 3.86 -11.95 -7.71
C ALA A 352 4.93 -12.87 -7.12
N ASN A 353 5.74 -12.37 -6.19
CA ASN A 353 6.65 -13.21 -5.41
C ASN A 353 5.87 -13.76 -4.20
N GLU A 354 5.16 -14.87 -4.41
CA GLU A 354 4.29 -15.48 -3.40
C GLU A 354 5.08 -15.97 -2.17
N SER A 355 4.54 -15.70 -0.99
CA SER A 355 4.88 -16.38 0.26
C SER A 355 3.62 -16.99 0.87
N LYS A 356 3.71 -18.25 1.32
CA LYS A 356 2.57 -19.05 1.76
C LYS A 356 2.67 -19.42 3.24
N ALA A 357 1.63 -19.12 4.00
CA ALA A 357 1.47 -19.48 5.40
C ALA A 357 0.35 -20.51 5.56
N VAL A 358 0.65 -21.61 6.27
CA VAL A 358 -0.30 -22.73 6.47
C VAL A 358 -1.23 -22.41 7.64
N LEU A 359 -2.52 -22.66 7.45
CA LEU A 359 -3.54 -22.65 8.50
C LEU A 359 -3.96 -24.10 8.84
N PRO A 360 -4.62 -24.34 9.98
CA PRO A 360 -5.15 -25.66 10.31
C PRO A 360 -6.13 -26.20 9.25
N ARG A 361 -6.34 -27.53 9.26
CA ARG A 361 -7.38 -28.20 8.46
C ARG A 361 -7.30 -27.84 6.96
N ASN A 362 -6.10 -27.96 6.41
CA ASN A 362 -5.75 -27.70 5.00
C ASN A 362 -5.93 -26.25 4.50
N GLY A 363 -6.35 -25.32 5.36
CA GLY A 363 -6.37 -23.90 5.03
C GLY A 363 -4.96 -23.34 4.79
N TYR A 364 -4.88 -22.24 4.07
CA TYR A 364 -3.64 -21.46 3.94
C TYR A 364 -3.96 -20.03 3.51
N LEU A 365 -3.00 -19.14 3.72
CA LEU A 365 -3.00 -17.81 3.10
C LEU A 365 -1.68 -17.64 2.35
N SER A 366 -1.81 -17.40 1.05
CA SER A 366 -0.73 -17.00 0.14
C SER A 366 -0.76 -15.49 -0.02
N ARG A 367 0.42 -14.83 -0.09
CA ARG A 367 0.52 -13.38 -0.26
C ARG A 367 1.68 -12.93 -1.13
N ALA A 368 1.53 -11.78 -1.77
CA ALA A 368 2.61 -11.06 -2.45
C ALA A 368 2.38 -9.54 -2.37
N ALA A 369 3.45 -8.76 -2.34
CA ALA A 369 3.37 -7.31 -2.60
C ALA A 369 3.38 -7.08 -4.11
N VAL A 370 2.43 -6.29 -4.62
CA VAL A 370 2.30 -5.93 -6.04
C VAL A 370 1.90 -4.46 -6.11
N GLY A 371 2.79 -3.55 -6.51
CA GLY A 371 2.55 -2.11 -6.32
C GLY A 371 2.49 -1.75 -4.83
N GLN A 372 1.52 -0.92 -4.45
CA GLN A 372 1.30 -0.48 -3.07
C GLN A 372 0.41 -1.42 -2.24
N GLN A 373 -0.22 -2.41 -2.87
CA GLN A 373 -1.11 -3.38 -2.22
C GLN A 373 -0.41 -4.70 -1.90
N VAL A 374 -0.92 -5.36 -0.86
CA VAL A 374 -0.71 -6.78 -0.63
C VAL A 374 -1.86 -7.56 -1.27
N MET A 375 -1.51 -8.42 -2.23
CA MET A 375 -2.42 -9.38 -2.83
C MET A 375 -2.45 -10.65 -1.97
N PHE A 376 -3.63 -11.26 -1.81
CA PHE A 376 -3.82 -12.46 -0.99
C PHE A 376 -4.69 -13.51 -1.69
N HIS A 377 -4.35 -14.79 -1.52
CA HIS A 377 -5.29 -15.91 -1.69
C HIS A 377 -5.44 -16.63 -0.36
N LEU A 378 -6.63 -16.57 0.24
CA LEU A 378 -6.99 -17.29 1.46
C LEU A 378 -7.85 -18.51 1.10
N ARG A 379 -7.28 -19.70 1.21
CA ARG A 379 -8.04 -20.96 1.26
C ARG A 379 -8.57 -21.16 2.67
N LYS A 380 -9.88 -21.30 2.82
CA LYS A 380 -10.53 -21.56 4.11
C LYS A 380 -10.10 -22.92 4.69
N PRO A 381 -9.93 -23.05 6.02
CA PRO A 381 -9.92 -24.34 6.71
C PRO A 381 -11.17 -25.17 6.36
N ASP A 382 -11.01 -26.48 6.21
CA ASP A 382 -12.08 -27.39 5.73
C ASP A 382 -13.30 -27.48 6.67
N ASP A 383 -13.14 -27.07 7.94
CA ASP A 383 -14.19 -27.00 8.96
C ASP A 383 -14.95 -25.66 8.99
N ILE A 384 -14.59 -24.71 8.13
CA ILE A 384 -15.29 -23.43 7.96
C ILE A 384 -16.07 -23.44 6.64
N THR A 385 -17.38 -23.25 6.70
CA THR A 385 -18.23 -23.15 5.49
C THR A 385 -18.01 -21.81 4.77
N SER A 386 -18.21 -21.78 3.44
CA SER A 386 -18.16 -20.53 2.67
C SER A 386 -19.08 -19.45 3.24
N LYS A 387 -20.28 -19.82 3.72
CA LYS A 387 -21.22 -18.87 4.36
C LYS A 387 -20.64 -18.24 5.62
N GLN A 388 -19.99 -19.02 6.49
CA GLN A 388 -19.36 -18.46 7.71
C GLN A 388 -18.25 -17.48 7.36
N LEU A 389 -17.39 -17.82 6.39
CA LEU A 389 -16.28 -16.96 5.99
C LEU A 389 -16.75 -15.65 5.32
N TYR A 390 -17.80 -15.71 4.49
CA TYR A 390 -18.26 -14.55 3.73
C TYR A 390 -19.11 -13.59 4.56
N ASP A 391 -19.86 -14.10 5.54
CA ASP A 391 -20.75 -13.30 6.40
C ASP A 391 -20.07 -12.79 7.69
N ASP A 392 -18.95 -13.39 8.13
CA ASP A 392 -18.22 -12.97 9.32
C ASP A 392 -16.88 -12.30 8.97
N SER A 393 -16.94 -10.97 8.86
CA SER A 393 -15.80 -10.08 8.65
C SER A 393 -14.69 -10.23 9.67
N LYS A 394 -15.02 -10.58 10.93
CA LYS A 394 -14.03 -10.78 11.98
C LYS A 394 -13.34 -12.13 11.80
N LEU A 395 -14.08 -13.19 11.46
CA LEU A 395 -13.51 -14.50 11.17
C LEU A 395 -12.50 -14.44 10.01
N PHE A 396 -12.81 -13.70 8.94
CA PHE A 396 -11.86 -13.45 7.86
C PHE A 396 -10.55 -12.81 8.37
N MET A 397 -10.65 -11.70 9.11
CA MET A 397 -9.47 -10.95 9.55
C MET A 397 -8.65 -11.72 10.61
N ASP A 398 -9.31 -12.43 11.52
CA ASP A 398 -8.65 -13.30 12.50
C ASP A 398 -7.87 -14.44 11.81
N LEU A 399 -8.41 -15.04 10.75
CA LEU A 399 -7.71 -16.05 9.95
C LEU A 399 -6.51 -15.45 9.19
N ALA A 400 -6.68 -14.25 8.62
CA ALA A 400 -5.62 -13.54 7.93
C ALA A 400 -4.46 -13.21 8.87
N LEU A 401 -4.74 -12.61 10.04
CA LEU A 401 -3.75 -12.31 11.08
C LEU A 401 -3.08 -13.56 11.63
N LYS A 402 -3.80 -14.67 11.77
CA LYS A 402 -3.23 -15.95 12.23
C LYS A 402 -2.21 -16.53 11.25
N ALA A 403 -2.41 -16.32 9.94
CA ALA A 403 -1.46 -16.75 8.92
C ALA A 403 -0.31 -15.74 8.74
N VAL A 404 -0.64 -14.45 8.76
CA VAL A 404 0.28 -13.33 8.51
C VAL A 404 0.02 -12.24 9.55
N PRO A 405 0.71 -12.28 10.71
CA PRO A 405 0.48 -11.33 11.78
C PRO A 405 0.86 -9.90 11.37
N LEU A 406 -0.07 -8.95 11.62
CA LEU A 406 0.31 -7.56 11.81
C LEU A 406 0.91 -7.41 13.21
N GLN A 407 1.93 -6.58 13.35
CA GLN A 407 2.68 -6.40 14.59
C GLN A 407 2.64 -4.96 15.06
N ARG A 408 2.27 -4.76 16.34
CA ARG A 408 2.43 -3.48 17.01
C ARG A 408 3.77 -3.44 17.71
N ARG A 409 4.61 -2.48 17.32
CA ARG A 409 5.88 -2.22 18.01
C ARG A 409 5.64 -1.49 19.32
N VAL A 410 6.21 -2.00 20.41
CA VAL A 410 6.23 -1.33 21.72
C VAL A 410 7.64 -1.44 22.29
N GLY A 411 8.36 -0.32 22.31
CA GLY A 411 9.77 -0.29 22.72
C GLY A 411 10.66 -1.14 21.79
N ALA A 412 11.29 -2.17 22.38
CA ALA A 412 12.13 -3.13 21.65
C ALA A 412 11.32 -4.32 21.11
N GLU A 413 10.10 -4.55 21.60
CA GLU A 413 9.27 -5.69 21.23
C GLU A 413 8.35 -5.40 20.05
N GLN A 414 8.06 -6.48 19.31
CA GLN A 414 6.95 -6.57 18.36
C GLN A 414 5.92 -7.51 18.97
N VAL A 415 4.66 -7.08 19.05
CA VAL A 415 3.55 -7.89 19.60
C VAL A 415 2.56 -8.17 18.47
N ASN A 416 2.27 -9.45 18.23
CA ASN A 416 1.30 -9.84 17.21
C ASN A 416 -0.11 -9.36 17.59
N ILE A 417 -0.77 -8.72 16.63
CA ILE A 417 -2.19 -8.40 16.66
C ILE A 417 -2.94 -9.67 16.25
N THR A 418 -3.86 -10.13 17.10
CA THR A 418 -4.63 -11.38 16.91
C THR A 418 -6.07 -11.13 16.46
N SER A 419 -6.56 -9.89 16.56
CA SER A 419 -7.83 -9.46 15.96
C SER A 419 -7.85 -7.94 15.79
N LEU A 420 -8.42 -7.45 14.67
CA LEU A 420 -8.80 -6.03 14.49
C LEU A 420 -10.24 -5.75 14.95
N GLY A 421 -10.95 -6.75 15.50
CA GLY A 421 -12.36 -6.63 15.83
C GLY A 421 -13.27 -6.64 14.58
N LYS A 422 -14.42 -5.96 14.68
CA LYS A 422 -15.30 -5.73 13.54
C LYS A 422 -14.82 -4.52 12.73
N PRO A 423 -15.00 -4.52 11.40
CA PRO A 423 -14.68 -3.36 10.59
C PRO A 423 -15.57 -2.15 10.92
N SER A 424 -15.06 -0.93 10.67
CA SER A 424 -15.82 0.32 10.72
C SER A 424 -16.74 0.52 9.52
N LEU A 425 -16.40 -0.12 8.39
CA LEU A 425 -17.15 -0.08 7.15
C LEU A 425 -17.27 -1.47 6.52
N GLU A 426 -18.46 -1.81 6.04
CA GLU A 426 -18.71 -2.96 5.17
C GLU A 426 -19.60 -2.52 4.01
N ARG A 427 -19.17 -2.76 2.76
CA ARG A 427 -19.94 -2.42 1.55
C ARG A 427 -19.68 -3.42 0.43
N ASP A 428 -20.69 -3.72 -0.36
CA ASP A 428 -20.51 -4.42 -1.65
C ASP A 428 -20.06 -3.45 -2.74
N TYR A 429 -19.19 -3.93 -3.63
CA TYR A 429 -18.78 -3.26 -4.86
C TYR A 429 -18.86 -4.21 -6.05
N THR A 430 -19.05 -3.69 -7.25
CA THR A 430 -19.08 -4.46 -8.49
C THR A 430 -18.25 -3.74 -9.53
N ASP A 431 -17.24 -4.44 -10.07
CA ASP A 431 -16.34 -3.87 -11.06
C ASP A 431 -16.89 -3.96 -12.49
N THR A 432 -16.14 -3.44 -13.46
CA THR A 432 -16.53 -3.42 -14.88
C THR A 432 -16.75 -4.83 -15.46
N TYR A 433 -16.10 -5.84 -14.88
CA TYR A 433 -16.22 -7.26 -15.25
C TYR A 433 -17.25 -8.03 -14.42
N GLN A 434 -18.09 -7.31 -13.67
CA GLN A 434 -19.20 -7.85 -12.86
C GLN A 434 -18.76 -8.83 -11.76
N ARG A 435 -17.52 -8.69 -11.25
CA ARG A 435 -17.07 -9.40 -10.06
C ARG A 435 -17.58 -8.68 -8.81
N ARG A 436 -18.09 -9.47 -7.86
CA ARG A 436 -18.70 -9.00 -6.61
C ARG A 436 -17.63 -8.94 -5.52
N TRP A 437 -17.22 -7.72 -5.17
CA TRP A 437 -16.22 -7.45 -4.14
C TRP A 437 -16.92 -7.06 -2.83
N GLN A 438 -16.44 -7.58 -1.70
CA GLN A 438 -16.80 -7.10 -0.37
C GLN A 438 -15.67 -6.19 0.13
N ILE A 439 -15.96 -4.90 0.26
CA ILE A 439 -15.03 -3.88 0.78
C ILE A 439 -15.22 -3.78 2.29
N ARG A 440 -14.11 -3.84 3.03
CA ARG A 440 -14.09 -3.77 4.50
C ARG A 440 -12.93 -2.89 4.99
N GLU A 441 -13.17 -2.14 6.06
CA GLU A 441 -12.17 -1.23 6.66
C GLU A 441 -12.02 -1.47 8.16
N TRP A 442 -10.80 -1.52 8.69
CA TRP A 442 -10.54 -1.65 10.12
C TRP A 442 -9.61 -0.54 10.65
N PRO A 443 -10.05 0.26 11.65
CA PRO A 443 -9.24 1.33 12.20
C PRO A 443 -8.18 0.81 13.18
N MET A 444 -6.95 1.27 13.00
CA MET A 444 -5.82 1.05 13.90
C MET A 444 -5.52 2.37 14.63
N ALA A 445 -6.44 2.78 15.50
CA ALA A 445 -6.39 4.13 16.11
C ALA A 445 -5.07 4.44 16.86
N TYR A 446 -4.33 3.42 17.33
CA TYR A 446 -3.07 3.61 18.06
C TYR A 446 -1.93 4.22 17.23
N ASP A 447 -1.96 4.08 15.89
CA ASP A 447 -0.99 4.65 14.94
C ASP A 447 -1.64 5.54 13.87
N ASN A 448 -2.91 5.93 14.07
CA ASN A 448 -3.74 6.66 13.11
C ASN A 448 -3.99 5.91 11.78
N GLY A 449 -3.71 4.59 11.73
CA GLY A 449 -3.83 3.79 10.53
C GLY A 449 -5.23 3.24 10.25
N LEU A 450 -5.45 2.83 9.01
CA LEU A 450 -6.64 2.15 8.51
C LEU A 450 -6.21 0.96 7.64
N VAL A 451 -6.82 -0.21 7.82
CA VAL A 451 -6.66 -1.35 6.91
C VAL A 451 -7.86 -1.38 5.98
N VAL A 452 -7.64 -1.22 4.67
CA VAL A 452 -8.70 -1.31 3.63
C VAL A 452 -8.50 -2.60 2.86
N ALA A 453 -9.54 -3.43 2.76
CA ALA A 453 -9.48 -4.70 2.03
C ALA A 453 -10.65 -4.85 1.04
N PHE A 454 -10.30 -5.23 -0.19
CA PHE A 454 -11.22 -5.62 -1.25
C PHE A 454 -11.17 -7.15 -1.36
N LEU A 455 -12.26 -7.81 -1.02
CA LEU A 455 -12.35 -9.27 -0.93
C LEU A 455 -13.25 -9.81 -2.04
N LEU A 456 -12.72 -10.65 -2.93
CA LEU A 456 -13.46 -11.35 -3.97
C LEU A 456 -13.71 -12.81 -3.54
N PRO A 457 -14.96 -13.21 -3.28
CA PRO A 457 -15.31 -14.61 -3.02
C PRO A 457 -14.92 -15.52 -4.20
N VAL A 458 -14.17 -16.58 -3.89
CA VAL A 458 -13.73 -17.63 -4.82
C VAL A 458 -14.05 -19.01 -4.23
N PRO A 459 -14.07 -20.11 -4.99
CA PRO A 459 -14.66 -21.37 -4.51
C PRO A 459 -14.09 -21.90 -3.19
N ASP A 460 -12.76 -21.77 -3.00
CA ASP A 460 -12.06 -22.25 -1.80
C ASP A 460 -11.87 -21.18 -0.70
N GLY A 461 -12.33 -19.94 -0.90
CA GLY A 461 -12.25 -18.86 0.08
C GLY A 461 -12.25 -17.46 -0.55
N TYR A 462 -11.15 -16.71 -0.43
CA TYR A 462 -11.04 -15.34 -0.93
C TYR A 462 -9.77 -15.11 -1.76
N ALA A 463 -9.94 -14.49 -2.93
CA ALA A 463 -8.91 -13.67 -3.54
C ALA A 463 -9.07 -12.24 -3.00
N ALA A 464 -7.99 -11.54 -2.66
CA ALA A 464 -8.10 -10.22 -2.05
C ALA A 464 -6.94 -9.27 -2.40
N MET A 465 -7.23 -7.98 -2.26
CA MET A 465 -6.31 -6.86 -2.38
C MET A 465 -6.44 -5.98 -1.13
N LEU A 466 -5.33 -5.64 -0.48
CA LEU A 466 -5.32 -4.91 0.80
C LEU A 466 -4.28 -3.80 0.79
N ARG A 467 -4.64 -2.62 1.31
CA ARG A 467 -3.74 -1.51 1.61
C ARG A 467 -3.81 -1.14 3.10
N VAL A 468 -2.72 -0.58 3.62
CA VAL A 468 -2.67 0.06 4.93
C VAL A 468 -2.45 1.55 4.69
N THR A 469 -3.39 2.37 5.15
CA THR A 469 -3.48 3.81 4.89
C THR A 469 -3.88 4.55 6.17
N ASN A 470 -4.42 5.76 6.07
CA ASN A 470 -5.00 6.56 7.14
C ASN A 470 -6.16 7.39 6.56
N ASN A 471 -7.04 7.95 7.40
CA ASN A 471 -8.25 8.67 6.95
C ASN A 471 -7.98 9.84 5.98
N ARG A 472 -6.83 10.52 6.08
CA ARG A 472 -6.48 11.62 5.17
C ARG A 472 -6.32 11.13 3.72
N SER A 473 -5.82 9.90 3.53
CA SER A 473 -5.59 9.27 2.22
C SER A 473 -6.61 8.19 1.86
N GLU A 474 -7.57 7.88 2.73
CA GLU A 474 -8.57 6.81 2.51
C GLU A 474 -9.32 6.98 1.19
N HIS A 475 -9.78 8.19 0.87
CA HIS A 475 -10.52 8.44 -0.37
C HIS A 475 -9.69 8.17 -1.62
N GLU A 476 -8.39 8.51 -1.60
CA GLU A 476 -7.44 8.23 -2.68
C GLU A 476 -7.22 6.73 -2.83
N ASP A 477 -6.87 6.03 -1.75
CA ASP A 477 -6.69 4.57 -1.75
C ASP A 477 -7.97 3.81 -2.16
N MET A 478 -9.14 4.30 -1.76
CA MET A 478 -10.44 3.74 -2.09
C MET A 478 -10.82 3.97 -3.56
N ALA A 479 -10.42 5.11 -4.15
CA ALA A 479 -10.59 5.38 -5.58
C ALA A 479 -9.63 4.51 -6.41
N ASP A 480 -8.35 4.48 -6.02
CA ASP A 480 -7.32 3.57 -6.56
C ASP A 480 -7.81 2.13 -6.55
N MET A 481 -8.18 1.57 -5.40
CA MET A 481 -8.53 0.15 -5.27
C MET A 481 -9.78 -0.22 -6.08
N LYS A 482 -10.75 0.69 -6.26
CA LYS A 482 -11.87 0.49 -7.20
C LYS A 482 -11.39 0.45 -8.64
N GLN A 483 -10.47 1.32 -9.03
CA GLN A 483 -9.92 1.31 -10.39
C GLN A 483 -9.05 0.07 -10.63
N LEU A 484 -8.18 -0.29 -9.69
CA LEU A 484 -7.31 -1.47 -9.70
C LEU A 484 -8.08 -2.78 -9.73
N ALA A 485 -9.28 -2.85 -9.14
CA ALA A 485 -10.15 -4.02 -9.23
C ALA A 485 -10.35 -4.44 -10.71
N ASN A 486 -10.56 -3.49 -11.63
CA ASN A 486 -10.71 -3.75 -13.07
C ASN A 486 -9.48 -4.40 -13.73
N TYR A 487 -8.30 -4.33 -13.08
CA TYR A 487 -7.04 -4.90 -13.56
C TYR A 487 -6.62 -6.15 -12.79
N VAL A 488 -7.43 -6.68 -11.87
CA VAL A 488 -7.12 -7.95 -11.18
C VAL A 488 -7.17 -9.12 -12.17
N TYR A 489 -6.12 -9.93 -12.21
CA TYR A 489 -6.06 -11.21 -12.91
C TYR A 489 -6.13 -12.34 -11.87
N VAL A 490 -7.12 -13.24 -12.01
CA VAL A 490 -7.39 -14.33 -11.06
C VAL A 490 -8.18 -15.45 -11.75
N SER A 491 -7.79 -16.70 -11.51
CA SER A 491 -8.53 -17.91 -11.93
C SER A 491 -9.26 -18.55 -10.74
N TYR A 492 -10.38 -19.22 -10.97
CA TYR A 492 -11.21 -19.76 -9.89
C TYR A 492 -10.86 -21.24 -9.66
N SER A 493 -10.45 -21.60 -8.45
CA SER A 493 -10.03 -22.96 -8.09
C SER A 493 -10.74 -23.45 -6.83
N GLY A 494 -10.99 -24.75 -6.75
CA GLY A 494 -11.51 -25.41 -5.54
C GLY A 494 -11.79 -26.89 -5.78
N THR A 495 -12.00 -27.64 -4.70
CA THR A 495 -12.55 -29.00 -4.79
C THR A 495 -14.02 -28.96 -5.19
N LEU A 496 -14.58 -30.07 -5.71
CA LEU A 496 -16.01 -30.13 -6.05
C LEU A 496 -16.91 -29.90 -4.81
N ALA A 497 -16.47 -30.26 -3.60
CA ALA A 497 -17.17 -29.88 -2.37
C ALA A 497 -17.20 -28.34 -2.16
N GLN A 498 -16.07 -27.66 -2.35
CA GLN A 498 -15.96 -26.21 -2.25
C GLN A 498 -16.78 -25.48 -3.34
N TRP A 499 -16.73 -25.96 -4.58
CA TRP A 499 -17.60 -25.46 -5.66
C TRP A 499 -19.09 -25.62 -5.35
N LYS A 500 -19.50 -26.72 -4.70
CA LYS A 500 -20.89 -26.92 -4.27
C LYS A 500 -21.35 -25.88 -3.25
N GLU A 501 -20.51 -25.53 -2.28
CA GLU A 501 -20.79 -24.45 -1.31
C GLU A 501 -20.85 -23.08 -1.99
N PHE A 502 -19.90 -22.80 -2.89
CA PHE A 502 -19.79 -21.52 -3.57
C PHE A 502 -20.96 -21.24 -4.53
N LEU A 503 -21.29 -22.19 -5.41
CA LEU A 503 -22.39 -22.06 -6.37
C LEU A 503 -23.77 -21.97 -5.71
N ALA A 504 -23.91 -22.40 -4.45
CA ALA A 504 -25.13 -22.21 -3.68
C ALA A 504 -25.33 -20.75 -3.21
N ASN A 505 -24.30 -19.91 -3.20
CA ASN A 505 -24.37 -18.51 -2.79
C ASN A 505 -24.49 -17.56 -4.00
N THR A 506 -25.66 -17.57 -4.63
CA THR A 506 -25.95 -16.82 -5.87
C THR A 506 -25.78 -15.30 -5.77
N ALA A 507 -25.78 -14.72 -4.56
CA ALA A 507 -25.60 -13.29 -4.35
C ALA A 507 -24.15 -12.80 -4.54
N LEU A 508 -23.17 -13.71 -4.41
CA LEU A 508 -21.74 -13.40 -4.50
C LEU A 508 -21.09 -13.92 -5.80
N LEU A 509 -21.84 -14.62 -6.65
CA LEU A 509 -21.32 -15.10 -7.93
C LEU A 509 -21.10 -13.93 -8.91
N PRO A 510 -19.94 -13.85 -9.59
CA PRO A 510 -19.78 -12.94 -10.72
C PRO A 510 -20.71 -13.32 -11.87
N SER A 511 -21.13 -12.35 -12.70
CA SER A 511 -22.12 -12.62 -13.75
C SER A 511 -21.67 -13.67 -14.77
N VAL A 512 -20.36 -13.86 -14.99
CA VAL A 512 -19.84 -14.93 -15.85
C VAL A 512 -20.34 -16.33 -15.44
N LEU A 513 -20.59 -16.56 -14.15
CA LEU A 513 -21.08 -17.84 -13.65
C LEU A 513 -22.61 -18.01 -13.76
N SER A 514 -23.40 -16.97 -14.08
CA SER A 514 -24.84 -17.16 -14.32
C SER A 514 -25.12 -18.01 -15.56
N ASP A 515 -24.23 -17.92 -16.55
CA ASP A 515 -24.36 -18.57 -17.85
C ASP A 515 -23.60 -19.91 -17.90
N ILE A 516 -23.09 -20.39 -16.76
CA ILE A 516 -22.27 -21.60 -16.64
C ILE A 516 -22.93 -22.57 -15.66
N ALA A 517 -23.44 -23.67 -16.20
CA ALA A 517 -23.95 -24.80 -15.42
C ALA A 517 -22.83 -25.82 -15.15
N ILE A 518 -22.36 -25.86 -13.91
CA ILE A 518 -21.46 -26.89 -13.38
C ILE A 518 -22.33 -27.88 -12.59
N ARG A 519 -22.30 -29.16 -12.95
CA ARG A 519 -23.07 -30.23 -12.29
C ARG A 519 -22.18 -31.43 -12.06
N PHE A 520 -22.36 -32.09 -10.93
CA PHE A 520 -21.65 -33.33 -10.63
C PHE A 520 -22.43 -34.17 -9.60
N ASN A 521 -22.37 -35.47 -9.81
CA ASN A 521 -22.82 -36.50 -8.87
C ASN A 521 -21.59 -37.35 -8.53
N TYR A 522 -21.22 -37.40 -7.24
CA TYR A 522 -20.02 -38.12 -6.81
C TYR A 522 -20.13 -39.62 -7.17
N GLY A 523 -19.12 -40.14 -7.86
CA GLY A 523 -19.09 -41.51 -8.36
C GLY A 523 -19.97 -41.81 -9.59
N ASP A 524 -20.57 -40.81 -10.26
CA ASP A 524 -21.49 -41.03 -11.38
C ASP A 524 -21.17 -40.15 -12.62
N ASP A 525 -21.34 -38.82 -12.52
CA ASP A 525 -21.09 -37.91 -13.65
C ASP A 525 -20.56 -36.52 -13.23
N PHE A 526 -19.80 -35.91 -14.13
CA PHE A 526 -19.44 -34.51 -14.12
C PHE A 526 -19.89 -33.87 -15.44
N LYS A 527 -20.45 -32.66 -15.38
CA LYS A 527 -20.83 -31.88 -16.55
C LYS A 527 -20.52 -30.40 -16.37
N TYR A 528 -19.88 -29.82 -17.39
CA TYR A 528 -19.71 -28.38 -17.58
C TYR A 528 -20.50 -27.93 -18.80
N GLN A 529 -21.22 -26.82 -18.70
CA GLN A 529 -21.91 -26.19 -19.83
C GLN A 529 -21.90 -24.68 -19.72
N SER A 530 -21.30 -23.99 -20.69
CA SER A 530 -21.44 -22.56 -20.94
C SER A 530 -22.08 -22.28 -22.30
N ARG A 531 -22.26 -20.99 -22.63
CA ARG A 531 -22.64 -20.53 -23.98
C ARG A 531 -21.66 -20.93 -25.08
N ARG A 532 -20.38 -21.16 -24.76
CA ARG A 532 -19.30 -21.50 -25.72
C ARG A 532 -18.96 -22.98 -25.77
N LEU A 533 -19.01 -23.66 -24.63
CA LEU A 533 -18.42 -24.98 -24.42
C LEU A 533 -19.33 -25.85 -23.54
N GLY A 534 -19.62 -27.07 -23.98
CA GLY A 534 -20.18 -28.12 -23.14
C GLY A 534 -19.30 -29.37 -23.16
N PHE A 535 -19.09 -30.01 -22.02
CA PHE A 535 -18.56 -31.37 -21.95
C PHE A 535 -19.00 -32.06 -20.66
N GLY A 536 -18.81 -33.38 -20.60
CA GLY A 536 -19.04 -34.14 -19.37
C GLY A 536 -18.43 -35.52 -19.47
N TYR A 537 -18.28 -36.19 -18.33
CA TYR A 537 -17.67 -37.52 -18.25
C TYR A 537 -18.16 -38.29 -17.02
N THR A 538 -17.87 -39.59 -16.99
CA THR A 538 -18.19 -40.52 -15.88
C THR A 538 -16.89 -41.15 -15.35
N PRO A 539 -16.91 -41.93 -14.25
CA PRO A 539 -15.73 -42.60 -13.70
C PRO A 539 -14.91 -43.46 -14.67
N SER A 540 -15.43 -43.81 -15.85
CA SER A 540 -14.64 -44.47 -16.90
C SER A 540 -13.50 -43.57 -17.42
N LEU A 541 -13.70 -42.25 -17.47
CA LEU A 541 -12.66 -41.28 -17.82
C LEU A 541 -11.77 -40.94 -16.62
N GLN A 542 -12.35 -40.48 -15.51
CA GLN A 542 -11.62 -40.03 -14.33
C GLN A 542 -12.52 -40.07 -13.10
N LYS A 543 -11.94 -40.25 -11.91
CA LYS A 543 -12.63 -40.15 -10.61
C LYS A 543 -13.37 -38.79 -10.46
N ILE A 544 -14.54 -38.83 -9.82
CA ILE A 544 -15.39 -37.66 -9.52
C ILE A 544 -15.85 -37.77 -8.07
N ASP A 545 -15.13 -37.14 -7.15
CA ASP A 545 -15.38 -37.19 -5.71
C ASP A 545 -15.40 -35.77 -5.10
N ALA A 546 -15.68 -35.67 -3.80
CA ALA A 546 -15.65 -34.42 -3.05
C ALA A 546 -14.28 -33.71 -3.08
N ASP A 547 -13.18 -34.45 -3.24
CA ASP A 547 -11.79 -33.99 -3.28
C ASP A 547 -11.25 -33.69 -4.69
N SER A 548 -11.98 -34.07 -5.74
CA SER A 548 -11.64 -33.73 -7.14
C SER A 548 -11.56 -32.22 -7.32
N GLN A 549 -10.50 -31.73 -7.98
CA GLN A 549 -10.27 -30.29 -8.16
C GLN A 549 -10.88 -29.82 -9.47
N LEU A 550 -11.61 -28.70 -9.45
CA LEU A 550 -12.02 -27.96 -10.64
C LEU A 550 -11.35 -26.59 -10.62
N VAL A 551 -10.68 -26.25 -11.72
CA VAL A 551 -10.12 -24.92 -11.98
C VAL A 551 -10.75 -24.36 -13.25
N LEU A 552 -11.35 -23.17 -13.13
CA LEU A 552 -11.73 -22.34 -14.27
C LEU A 552 -10.59 -21.34 -14.50
N GLY A 553 -9.81 -21.62 -15.55
CA GLY A 553 -8.83 -20.70 -16.09
C GLY A 553 -9.55 -19.52 -16.74
N MET A 554 -9.47 -18.37 -16.08
CA MET A 554 -10.09 -17.13 -16.54
C MET A 554 -9.11 -16.36 -17.43
N SER A 555 -9.60 -15.72 -18.47
CA SER A 555 -8.80 -14.72 -19.20
C SER A 555 -9.65 -13.59 -19.73
N TYR A 556 -8.97 -12.56 -20.21
CA TYR A 556 -9.57 -11.47 -20.95
C TYR A 556 -9.44 -11.74 -22.44
N PHE A 557 -10.53 -11.62 -23.20
CA PHE A 557 -10.51 -11.78 -24.65
C PHE A 557 -11.66 -11.01 -25.32
N GLN A 558 -11.61 -10.86 -26.64
CA GLN A 558 -12.66 -10.20 -27.42
C GLN A 558 -13.84 -11.14 -27.69
N ASP A 559 -15.05 -10.62 -27.48
CA ASP A 559 -16.33 -11.28 -27.69
C ASP A 559 -17.26 -10.29 -28.42
N HIS A 560 -17.51 -10.52 -29.71
CA HIS A 560 -18.31 -9.63 -30.57
C HIS A 560 -17.91 -8.14 -30.48
N GLY A 561 -16.60 -7.85 -30.43
CA GLY A 561 -16.06 -6.49 -30.38
C GLY A 561 -16.02 -5.85 -28.98
N LYS A 562 -16.37 -6.60 -27.92
CA LYS A 562 -16.24 -6.19 -26.53
C LYS A 562 -15.26 -7.10 -25.78
N THR A 563 -14.36 -6.52 -24.99
CA THR A 563 -13.54 -7.32 -24.06
C THR A 563 -14.40 -7.87 -22.92
N VAL A 564 -14.29 -9.17 -22.67
CA VAL A 564 -14.93 -9.88 -21.56
C VAL A 564 -13.89 -10.53 -20.66
N TRP A 565 -14.24 -10.75 -19.40
CA TRP A 565 -13.56 -11.67 -18.49
C TRP A 565 -14.39 -12.95 -18.43
N ASP A 566 -13.90 -14.03 -19.03
CA ASP A 566 -14.70 -15.24 -19.30
C ASP A 566 -13.78 -16.49 -19.22
N VAL A 567 -14.37 -17.68 -19.14
CA VAL A 567 -13.63 -18.94 -18.99
C VAL A 567 -12.97 -19.31 -20.31
N SER A 568 -11.64 -19.42 -20.34
CA SER A 568 -10.88 -19.90 -21.49
C SER A 568 -10.20 -21.26 -21.27
N ARG A 569 -10.14 -21.77 -20.04
CA ARG A 569 -9.81 -23.18 -19.76
C ARG A 569 -10.69 -23.75 -18.65
N VAL A 570 -11.15 -24.98 -18.84
CA VAL A 570 -11.70 -25.81 -17.77
C VAL A 570 -10.71 -26.93 -17.52
N ASP A 571 -10.26 -27.08 -16.28
CA ASP A 571 -9.30 -28.10 -15.84
C ASP A 571 -9.91 -28.86 -14.66
N VAL A 572 -10.00 -30.20 -14.76
CA VAL A 572 -10.62 -31.05 -13.75
C VAL A 572 -9.69 -32.19 -13.40
N LYS A 573 -9.20 -32.22 -12.16
CA LYS A 573 -8.26 -33.23 -11.66
C LYS A 573 -8.96 -34.27 -10.79
N ALA A 574 -8.43 -35.49 -10.77
CA ALA A 574 -8.99 -36.60 -9.98
C ALA A 574 -9.04 -36.27 -8.47
N ASN A 575 -8.01 -35.59 -7.96
CA ASN A 575 -7.94 -34.94 -6.64
C ASN A 575 -6.92 -33.77 -6.70
N VAL A 576 -6.57 -33.15 -5.57
CA VAL A 576 -5.64 -32.00 -5.50
C VAL A 576 -4.15 -32.41 -5.61
N GLU A 577 -3.81 -33.67 -5.29
CA GLU A 577 -2.43 -34.18 -5.18
C GLU A 577 -1.97 -34.93 -6.44
N ASN A 578 -2.88 -35.63 -7.12
CA ASN A 578 -2.63 -36.37 -8.35
C ASN A 578 -2.50 -35.42 -9.55
N ALA A 579 -1.73 -35.85 -10.55
CA ALA A 579 -1.65 -35.13 -11.82
C ALA A 579 -2.61 -35.69 -12.89
N GLU A 580 -3.37 -36.76 -12.61
CA GLU A 580 -4.51 -37.18 -13.45
C GLU A 580 -5.54 -36.05 -13.62
N HIS A 581 -5.68 -35.55 -14.86
CA HIS A 581 -6.58 -34.47 -15.19
C HIS A 581 -7.15 -34.52 -16.62
N VAL A 582 -8.34 -33.96 -16.75
CA VAL A 582 -9.02 -33.61 -18.00
C VAL A 582 -8.94 -32.10 -18.16
N SER A 583 -8.60 -31.61 -19.35
CA SER A 583 -8.77 -30.17 -19.64
C SER A 583 -9.32 -29.89 -21.02
N VAL A 584 -10.10 -28.82 -21.12
CA VAL A 584 -10.60 -28.27 -22.38
C VAL A 584 -10.30 -26.79 -22.42
N SER A 585 -9.64 -26.35 -23.49
CA SER A 585 -9.06 -25.00 -23.57
C SER A 585 -9.40 -24.30 -24.88
N ARG A 586 -9.77 -23.02 -24.78
CA ARG A 586 -10.03 -22.09 -25.88
C ARG A 586 -8.72 -21.47 -26.35
N HIS A 587 -8.53 -21.38 -27.66
CA HIS A 587 -7.42 -20.68 -28.31
C HIS A 587 -8.01 -19.79 -29.41
N VAL A 588 -7.41 -18.63 -29.62
CA VAL A 588 -7.87 -17.63 -30.61
C VAL A 588 -6.76 -17.37 -31.63
N ALA A 589 -7.14 -17.13 -32.88
CA ALA A 589 -6.23 -16.76 -33.95
C ALA A 589 -5.49 -15.46 -33.58
N PRO A 590 -4.15 -15.41 -33.73
CA PRO A 590 -3.39 -14.24 -33.34
C PRO A 590 -3.59 -13.09 -34.33
N SER A 591 -3.64 -11.86 -33.82
CA SER A 591 -3.55 -10.65 -34.63
C SER A 591 -2.15 -10.49 -35.26
N ASP A 592 -2.08 -9.76 -36.37
CA ASP A 592 -0.86 -9.63 -37.20
C ASP A 592 0.35 -9.03 -36.43
N ASP A 593 0.08 -8.21 -35.41
CA ASP A 593 1.08 -7.53 -34.57
C ASP A 593 1.75 -8.41 -33.51
N LEU A 594 1.25 -9.63 -33.29
CA LEU A 594 1.82 -10.55 -32.29
C LEU A 594 3.14 -11.19 -32.76
N ASP A 595 3.88 -11.78 -31.82
CA ASP A 595 5.14 -12.45 -32.10
C ASP A 595 4.97 -13.85 -32.74
N ASP A 596 6.05 -14.39 -33.30
CA ASP A 596 6.03 -15.70 -33.94
C ASP A 596 5.70 -16.85 -32.98
N GLY A 597 5.83 -16.66 -31.66
CA GLY A 597 5.39 -17.64 -30.68
C GLY A 597 3.88 -17.88 -30.73
N PHE A 598 3.09 -16.80 -30.85
CA PHE A 598 1.64 -16.88 -31.03
C PHE A 598 1.28 -17.49 -32.40
N ARG A 599 1.91 -17.05 -33.50
CA ARG A 599 1.69 -17.61 -34.85
C ARG A 599 2.03 -19.09 -34.93
N ASN A 600 3.18 -19.50 -34.39
CA ASN A 600 3.62 -20.90 -34.40
C ASN A 600 2.71 -21.78 -33.56
N ARG A 601 2.28 -21.32 -32.37
CA ARG A 601 1.30 -22.05 -31.54
C ARG A 601 -0.03 -22.23 -32.28
N TRP A 602 -0.57 -21.16 -32.87
CA TRP A 602 -1.81 -21.23 -33.63
C TRP A 602 -1.68 -22.15 -34.84
N GLY A 603 -0.58 -22.05 -35.59
CA GLY A 603 -0.27 -22.93 -36.71
C GLY A 603 -0.20 -24.41 -36.33
N LYS A 604 0.34 -24.75 -35.15
CA LYS A 604 0.30 -26.14 -34.64
C LYS A 604 -1.13 -26.62 -34.40
N ILE A 605 -1.97 -25.81 -33.75
CA ILE A 605 -3.36 -26.16 -33.45
C ILE A 605 -4.16 -26.33 -34.76
N VAL A 606 -4.10 -25.37 -35.67
CA VAL A 606 -4.77 -25.45 -36.99
C VAL A 606 -4.35 -26.70 -37.77
N ASN A 607 -3.06 -27.02 -37.79
CA ASN A 607 -2.51 -28.18 -38.49
C ASN A 607 -2.59 -29.49 -37.67
N ARG A 608 -3.23 -29.49 -36.49
CA ARG A 608 -3.31 -30.66 -35.57
C ARG A 608 -1.94 -31.32 -35.36
N SER A 609 -0.92 -30.50 -35.13
CA SER A 609 0.45 -30.92 -34.88
C SER A 609 0.68 -31.14 -33.38
N HIS A 610 1.66 -31.99 -33.06
CA HIS A 610 2.09 -32.27 -31.68
C HIS A 610 2.19 -31.00 -30.80
N PRO A 611 1.49 -30.94 -29.63
CA PRO A 611 0.83 -32.05 -28.91
C PRO A 611 -0.67 -32.28 -29.22
N ASP A 612 -1.24 -31.61 -30.23
CA ASP A 612 -2.68 -31.66 -30.57
C ASP A 612 -3.04 -32.68 -31.69
N ASP A 613 -2.13 -33.62 -31.96
CA ASP A 613 -2.20 -34.62 -33.04
C ASP A 613 -2.94 -35.91 -32.67
N GLY A 614 -3.35 -36.08 -31.42
CA GLY A 614 -3.96 -37.31 -30.91
C GLY A 614 -2.94 -38.45 -30.65
N VAL A 615 -1.64 -38.15 -30.63
CA VAL A 615 -0.58 -39.11 -30.32
C VAL A 615 -0.14 -38.93 -28.85
N PRO A 616 -0.14 -40.00 -28.03
CA PRO A 616 0.33 -39.91 -26.66
C PRO A 616 1.82 -39.58 -26.56
N TYR A 617 2.18 -38.82 -25.54
CA TYR A 617 3.57 -38.47 -25.23
C TYR A 617 3.81 -38.44 -23.72
N SER A 618 5.07 -38.56 -23.31
CA SER A 618 5.46 -38.50 -21.90
C SER A 618 6.40 -37.34 -21.62
N GLU A 619 6.14 -36.65 -20.51
CA GLU A 619 6.92 -35.50 -20.02
C GLU A 619 6.76 -35.43 -18.49
N ASN A 620 7.86 -35.26 -17.74
CA ASN A 620 7.85 -35.14 -16.28
C ASN A 620 7.03 -36.24 -15.55
N ASP A 621 7.35 -37.51 -15.84
CA ASP A 621 6.69 -38.72 -15.31
C ASP A 621 5.18 -38.86 -15.59
N MET A 622 4.62 -37.97 -16.41
CA MET A 622 3.23 -38.02 -16.89
C MET A 622 3.14 -38.62 -18.28
N THR A 623 1.98 -39.21 -18.62
CA THR A 623 1.58 -39.46 -20.01
C THR A 623 0.40 -38.55 -20.37
N TYR A 624 0.51 -37.85 -21.48
CA TYR A 624 -0.48 -36.91 -22.02
C TYR A 624 -1.00 -37.39 -23.38
N ILE A 625 -2.20 -36.97 -23.72
CA ILE A 625 -2.75 -37.04 -25.08
C ILE A 625 -3.68 -35.83 -25.29
N GLY A 626 -3.62 -35.20 -26.46
CA GLY A 626 -4.45 -34.04 -26.78
C GLY A 626 -4.89 -34.01 -28.24
N THR A 627 -6.02 -33.36 -28.51
CA THR A 627 -6.39 -33.01 -29.89
C THR A 627 -7.34 -31.81 -29.96
N VAL A 628 -7.45 -31.23 -31.16
CA VAL A 628 -8.44 -30.19 -31.47
C VAL A 628 -9.85 -30.80 -31.52
N GLY A 629 -10.68 -30.40 -30.57
CA GLY A 629 -12.08 -30.80 -30.45
C GLY A 629 -13.04 -29.91 -31.25
N GLY A 630 -14.29 -30.35 -31.37
CA GLY A 630 -15.31 -29.68 -32.19
C GLY A 630 -15.22 -30.01 -33.68
N THR A 631 -15.93 -29.24 -34.51
CA THR A 631 -15.98 -29.42 -35.96
C THR A 631 -14.59 -29.35 -36.59
N LYS A 632 -14.29 -30.29 -37.51
CA LYS A 632 -13.09 -30.23 -38.34
C LYS A 632 -13.10 -28.93 -39.13
N ALA A 633 -12.09 -28.08 -38.95
CA ALA A 633 -11.80 -27.02 -39.91
C ALA A 633 -11.56 -27.67 -41.28
N ASN A 634 -12.38 -27.30 -42.27
CA ASN A 634 -12.10 -27.65 -43.66
C ASN A 634 -11.00 -26.71 -44.18
N ALA A 635 -10.28 -27.14 -45.21
CA ALA A 635 -9.20 -26.36 -45.82
C ALA A 635 -9.65 -24.96 -46.31
N ASP A 636 -10.93 -24.80 -46.64
CA ASP A 636 -11.54 -23.54 -47.11
C ASP A 636 -11.98 -22.59 -45.98
N THR A 637 -11.98 -23.05 -44.72
CA THR A 637 -12.35 -22.25 -43.54
C THR A 637 -11.13 -21.92 -42.71
N LYS A 638 -10.82 -20.62 -42.56
CA LYS A 638 -9.90 -20.13 -41.53
C LYS A 638 -10.68 -19.96 -40.22
N PRO A 639 -10.54 -20.84 -39.21
CA PRO A 639 -11.19 -20.61 -37.92
C PRO A 639 -10.58 -19.39 -37.23
N GLU A 640 -11.39 -18.64 -36.49
CA GLU A 640 -10.90 -17.57 -35.59
C GLU A 640 -10.70 -18.08 -34.16
N VAL A 641 -11.42 -19.14 -33.78
CA VAL A 641 -11.33 -19.79 -32.46
C VAL A 641 -11.25 -21.30 -32.65
N LEU A 642 -10.42 -21.96 -31.86
CA LEU A 642 -10.32 -23.42 -31.79
C LEU A 642 -10.27 -23.88 -30.34
N TYR A 643 -10.77 -25.09 -30.09
CA TYR A 643 -10.76 -25.72 -28.77
C TYR A 643 -9.88 -26.96 -28.80
N THR A 644 -9.03 -27.14 -27.79
CA THR A 644 -8.28 -28.38 -27.58
C THR A 644 -8.82 -29.12 -26.36
N ALA A 645 -8.83 -30.45 -26.44
CA ALA A 645 -9.22 -31.34 -25.38
C ALA A 645 -8.03 -32.26 -25.05
N PHE A 646 -7.69 -32.34 -23.77
CA PHE A 646 -6.51 -33.02 -23.26
C PHE A 646 -6.87 -33.95 -22.10
N TYR A 647 -6.16 -35.06 -22.02
CA TYR A 647 -6.14 -35.96 -20.88
C TYR A 647 -4.69 -36.26 -20.48
N GLY A 648 -4.35 -36.06 -19.21
CA GLY A 648 -3.05 -36.40 -18.63
C GLY A 648 -3.23 -37.34 -17.45
N VAL A 649 -2.29 -38.26 -17.23
CA VAL A 649 -2.29 -39.19 -16.08
C VAL A 649 -0.88 -39.59 -15.67
N ASP A 650 -0.70 -39.82 -14.37
CA ASP A 650 0.56 -40.24 -13.75
C ASP A 650 1.11 -41.54 -14.37
N GLY A 651 2.42 -41.56 -14.60
CA GLY A 651 3.19 -42.70 -15.09
C GLY A 651 3.03 -43.03 -16.58
N PRO A 652 3.91 -43.86 -17.15
CA PRO A 652 3.79 -44.36 -18.52
C PRO A 652 2.48 -45.14 -18.74
N ARG A 653 1.76 -44.87 -19.82
CA ARG A 653 0.52 -45.58 -20.20
C ARG A 653 0.58 -46.11 -21.64
N PRO A 654 -0.06 -47.28 -21.93
CA PRO A 654 -0.20 -47.78 -23.29
C PRO A 654 -0.97 -46.81 -24.19
N GLU A 655 -0.59 -46.73 -25.45
CA GLU A 655 -1.17 -45.82 -26.45
C GLU A 655 -2.68 -45.98 -26.58
N ASP A 656 -3.18 -47.21 -26.68
CA ASP A 656 -4.61 -47.52 -26.81
C ASP A 656 -5.42 -47.10 -25.57
N ALA A 657 -4.81 -47.16 -24.37
CA ALA A 657 -5.46 -46.72 -23.14
C ALA A 657 -5.63 -45.19 -23.11
N MET A 658 -4.61 -44.46 -23.53
CA MET A 658 -4.66 -43.00 -23.66
C MET A 658 -5.68 -42.56 -24.72
N LYS A 659 -5.67 -43.22 -25.89
CA LYS A 659 -6.67 -42.98 -26.95
C LYS A 659 -8.10 -43.27 -26.49
N GLY A 660 -8.31 -44.37 -25.74
CA GLY A 660 -9.60 -44.69 -25.14
C GLY A 660 -10.11 -43.59 -24.20
N LYS A 661 -9.24 -43.06 -23.33
CA LYS A 661 -9.57 -41.94 -22.43
C LYS A 661 -9.90 -40.66 -23.21
N LEU A 662 -9.11 -40.28 -24.22
CA LEU A 662 -9.41 -39.11 -25.04
C LEU A 662 -10.74 -39.24 -25.79
N ASN A 663 -11.06 -40.42 -26.32
CA ASN A 663 -12.33 -40.66 -27.01
C ASN A 663 -13.54 -40.45 -26.08
N LEU A 664 -13.49 -40.93 -24.83
CA LEU A 664 -14.55 -40.72 -23.84
C LEU A 664 -14.81 -39.22 -23.55
N LEU A 665 -13.76 -38.39 -23.56
CA LEU A 665 -13.90 -36.94 -23.44
C LEU A 665 -14.54 -36.31 -24.69
N LEU A 666 -14.08 -36.71 -25.88
CA LEU A 666 -14.55 -36.18 -27.16
C LEU A 666 -16.01 -36.55 -27.45
N GLU A 667 -16.47 -37.74 -27.05
CA GLU A 667 -17.87 -38.19 -27.22
C GLU A 667 -18.92 -37.25 -26.63
N LYS A 668 -18.55 -36.45 -25.62
CA LYS A 668 -19.44 -35.53 -24.91
C LYS A 668 -19.09 -34.06 -25.15
N LEU A 669 -18.03 -33.77 -25.90
CA LEU A 669 -17.55 -32.41 -26.18
C LEU A 669 -18.43 -31.70 -27.22
N GLN A 670 -18.87 -30.50 -26.88
CA GLN A 670 -19.69 -29.62 -27.72
C GLN A 670 -19.06 -28.23 -27.73
N VAL A 671 -18.67 -27.76 -28.92
CA VAL A 671 -18.19 -26.40 -29.14
C VAL A 671 -19.32 -25.63 -29.82
N ASN A 672 -19.81 -24.59 -29.13
CA ASN A 672 -20.97 -23.79 -29.52
C ASN A 672 -20.59 -22.35 -29.91
N GLU A 673 -19.35 -21.95 -29.63
CA GLU A 673 -18.76 -20.70 -30.14
C GLU A 673 -18.64 -20.78 -31.67
N ARG A 674 -18.96 -19.67 -32.35
CA ARG A 674 -19.03 -19.54 -33.81
C ARG A 674 -18.04 -18.52 -34.31
#